data_AF-M1BHV4-F1
#
_entry.id   AF-M1BHV4-F1
#
_cell.length_a   1.000
_cell.length_b   1.000
_cell.length_c   1.000
_cell.angle_alpha   90.00
_cell.angle_beta   90.00
_cell.angle_gamma   90.00
#
_symmetry.space_group_name_H-M   'P 1'
#
loop_
_entity.id
_entity.type
_entity.pdbx_description
1 polymer ?
#
loop_
_entity_poly.entity_id
_entity_poly.type
_entity_poly.pdbx_seq_one_letter_code
_entity_poly.pdbx_strand_id
1 'polypeptide(L)'
;MDSPFIWVKDMCSVIPVRDNNTELGFEPSMDVNEMADFAFQVLDGGFSALKCLHHEVELLSGIIAAMFIIKWECSMATVFNNELGEESTEKIKSRLASCDLVHALHRKICNQFLFSINLDSRKILESILVQTVRSAVLKDENMDTAEVTSLCSHWVLELLECLCQDQFEEQRLLDRFLSQDDSWPAWVAPDIKVGKGAALVKTESASIDTPKGTRFVALIDRLIPKMGFDKIIAGAVSNVSPSLTEDHSNQPTTTLQCQYSRAWLAAEILCTWKWNGGNALCSFLPYLCEYLNSECYTPEDELLDYIVTILLDGALIHGGVAELSLSNLSPVTNAENIREPFLRAVVSLVSKLFEDDVWGKDKAVFLFNQLLNKLHIGETININCLRILPSVMDVIIRPLSVSFGQDTAKLQSASSDCCEVQQAIMHWLQRTQSFPPLNAWQTTEDMEDWFYLVISCYPVRQIEGAKGLRPERYVSSTERMLLFELFQKQRKNSALSVINKLPVVQILLSKMILVAVAYCWEDFSEDDWEFVLYRFRWWIEAAVVVMEEVAENVNGVITDGSSCEHLEVMLKRINDTVLVDSSPIKLGSNALIGFSSFCNLSGIEAKEPVDVSSPLKIDRWEMAKHRIIEAVLRLFFSTAATQALASSYSSEASSIVASSILDHSQFWDLVASLVVKSSSTAREKAVKSVEIWGLSKGPVSSLYAMLFSSKTLPSLRCAAYVILSTEPVSDISLYTVEKTCSSGGDASNNQDTDGSAEESLHLRAEVSSILEKLPYDALQMDLLAFERIKVFLAWSLLLSHVISLPSSSPLRERMVQYIQEFATSTVLDCLFQHIPLEFCVPSSLKKKDSELPASVSEAAKSATRAITSSSVLFCLESLWPVRPEKVASLAGAIFGLMLCVLPAYVRGWFSDIRDRSASSAIEFFTRAYCSPPLIMNELSQIKKANFADDNFSVTVSKSASEVVATYTKDETGMDLVIRLPGSYPLRPVDVDCTKSLGISEVKQRKWLMSMMSFLRNQNGALAEAICIWKRNFDKEFEGVEECPICYSVIHTSNHSLPRLACKTCKHKFHSACLYKWFSTSHKSTCPLCQSPF
;
A
#
# COMPACT_ATOMS: atom_id res chain seq x y z
N MET A 1 53.21 16.65 -7.50
CA MET A 1 52.94 16.18 -6.12
C MET A 1 51.78 16.94 -5.45
N ASP A 2 51.37 18.13 -5.92
CA ASP A 2 50.42 19.00 -5.20
C ASP A 2 48.94 18.94 -5.67
N SER A 3 48.50 17.87 -6.36
CA SER A 3 47.08 17.72 -6.75
C SER A 3 46.19 17.42 -5.52
N PRO A 4 44.97 17.97 -5.44
CA PRO A 4 44.01 17.60 -4.39
C PRO A 4 43.46 16.17 -4.57
N PHE A 5 43.55 15.60 -5.78
CA PHE A 5 43.07 14.24 -6.08
C PHE A 5 44.15 13.19 -5.80
N ILE A 6 43.78 12.10 -5.13
CA ILE A 6 44.74 11.06 -4.71
C ILE A 6 45.20 10.25 -5.92
N TRP A 7 44.30 9.98 -6.87
CA TRP A 7 44.64 9.22 -8.08
C TRP A 7 45.67 9.92 -8.97
N VAL A 8 45.65 11.26 -9.06
CA VAL A 8 46.61 12.03 -9.86
C VAL A 8 48.02 11.89 -9.27
N LYS A 9 48.15 11.95 -7.95
CA LYS A 9 49.43 11.78 -7.24
C LYS A 9 50.02 10.38 -7.48
N ASP A 10 49.18 9.35 -7.42
CA ASP A 10 49.60 7.97 -7.64
C ASP A 10 50.03 7.75 -9.10
N MET A 11 49.30 8.28 -10.08
CA MET A 11 49.64 8.10 -11.50
C MET A 11 50.90 8.87 -11.91
N CYS A 12 51.19 10.01 -11.29
CA CYS A 12 52.46 10.71 -11.50
C CYS A 12 53.69 9.86 -11.11
N SER A 13 53.54 8.83 -10.27
CA SER A 13 54.61 7.89 -9.94
C SER A 13 54.77 6.73 -10.93
N VAL A 14 53.74 6.48 -11.76
CA VAL A 14 53.68 5.37 -12.73
C VAL A 14 54.18 5.79 -14.11
N ILE A 15 54.15 7.09 -14.44
CA ILE A 15 54.72 7.60 -15.69
C ILE A 15 56.26 7.45 -15.61
N PRO A 16 56.90 6.71 -16.53
CA PRO A 16 58.34 6.52 -16.51
C PRO A 16 59.04 7.86 -16.80
N VAL A 17 59.60 8.47 -15.77
CA VAL A 17 60.52 9.60 -15.90
C VAL A 17 61.92 9.02 -16.06
N ARG A 18 62.54 9.23 -17.23
CA ARG A 18 63.93 8.82 -17.47
C ARG A 18 64.82 9.46 -16.38
N ASP A 19 65.64 8.64 -15.73
CA ASP A 19 66.50 8.97 -14.59
C ASP A 19 66.89 10.45 -14.49
N ASN A 20 66.65 11.04 -13.32
CA ASN A 20 67.07 12.39 -12.90
C ASN A 20 68.60 12.56 -12.77
N ASN A 21 69.38 11.98 -13.70
CA ASN A 21 70.84 12.19 -13.80
C ASN A 21 71.21 13.04 -15.03
N THR A 22 70.37 13.99 -15.40
CA THR A 22 70.79 15.14 -16.19
C THR A 22 70.28 16.40 -15.51
N GLU A 23 71.20 17.10 -14.84
CA GLU A 23 71.09 18.51 -14.49
C GLU A 23 70.82 19.33 -15.77
N LEU A 24 69.56 19.42 -16.19
CA LEU A 24 69.10 20.54 -16.98
C LEU A 24 68.95 21.68 -15.99
N GLY A 25 69.96 22.55 -15.95
CA GLY A 25 70.04 23.73 -15.08
C GLY A 25 68.90 24.71 -15.34
N PHE A 26 67.73 24.41 -14.81
CA PHE A 26 66.65 25.37 -14.62
C PHE A 26 66.79 25.93 -13.20
N GLU A 27 66.97 27.24 -13.12
CA GLU A 27 67.00 27.97 -11.85
C GLU A 27 65.68 27.74 -11.08
N PRO A 28 65.71 27.62 -9.74
CA PRO A 28 64.55 27.25 -8.92
C PRO A 28 63.51 28.38 -8.78
N SER A 29 63.53 29.39 -9.65
CA SER A 29 62.73 30.62 -9.56
C SER A 29 61.61 30.73 -10.58
N MET A 30 61.47 29.80 -11.53
CA MET A 30 60.36 29.80 -12.49
C MET A 30 59.19 28.97 -11.96
N ASP A 31 57.98 29.52 -12.02
CA ASP A 31 56.76 28.81 -11.64
C ASP A 31 56.60 27.57 -12.52
N VAL A 32 56.36 26.41 -11.90
CA VAL A 32 56.20 25.11 -12.57
C VAL A 32 55.04 25.17 -13.57
N ASN A 33 54.03 26.02 -13.32
CA ASN A 33 52.92 26.25 -14.24
C ASN A 33 53.36 26.97 -15.53
N GLU A 34 54.24 27.97 -15.43
CA GLU A 34 54.78 28.67 -16.61
C GLU A 34 55.65 27.75 -17.48
N MET A 35 56.40 26.83 -16.85
CA MET A 35 57.14 25.80 -17.58
C MET A 35 56.21 24.82 -18.29
N ALA A 36 55.11 24.43 -17.65
CA ALA A 36 54.11 23.55 -18.26
C ALA A 36 53.41 24.22 -19.44
N ASP A 37 53.01 25.49 -19.31
CA ASP A 37 52.41 26.27 -20.40
C ASP A 37 53.36 26.43 -21.58
N PHE A 38 54.64 26.71 -21.32
CA PHE A 38 55.66 26.76 -22.35
C PHE A 38 55.83 25.40 -23.04
N ALA A 39 55.88 24.30 -22.28
CA ALA A 39 55.98 22.95 -22.84
C ALA A 39 54.77 22.60 -23.72
N PHE A 40 53.54 22.96 -23.30
CA PHE A 40 52.35 22.76 -24.12
C PHE A 40 52.34 23.59 -25.40
N GLN A 41 52.79 24.85 -25.35
CA GLN A 41 52.94 25.68 -26.55
C GLN A 41 53.97 25.11 -27.53
N VAL A 42 55.07 24.55 -27.02
CA VAL A 42 56.07 23.85 -27.84
C VAL A 42 55.49 22.58 -28.46
N LEU A 43 54.73 21.78 -27.69
CA LEU A 43 54.03 20.60 -28.20
C LEU A 43 52.97 20.97 -29.25
N ASP A 44 52.29 22.11 -29.09
CA ASP A 44 51.24 22.56 -30.02
C ASP A 44 51.81 23.01 -31.37
N GLY A 45 52.96 23.69 -31.34
CA GLY A 45 53.74 24.05 -32.54
C GLY A 45 54.50 22.87 -33.15
N GLY A 46 54.81 21.84 -32.36
CA GLY A 46 55.63 20.68 -32.73
C GLY A 46 54.89 19.36 -32.91
N PHE A 47 53.55 19.35 -32.98
CA PHE A 47 52.74 18.12 -32.96
C PHE A 47 53.13 17.08 -34.02
N SER A 48 53.53 17.51 -35.23
CA SER A 48 54.01 16.60 -36.28
C SER A 48 55.33 15.91 -35.94
N ALA A 49 56.16 16.50 -35.08
CA ALA A 49 57.45 15.94 -34.64
C ALA A 49 57.30 14.81 -33.61
N LEU A 50 56.15 14.70 -32.94
CA LEU A 50 55.84 13.56 -32.05
C LEU A 50 55.84 12.22 -32.81
N LYS A 51 55.55 12.22 -34.12
CA LYS A 51 55.68 11.03 -34.97
C LYS A 51 57.13 10.56 -35.14
N CYS A 52 58.10 11.47 -35.01
CA CYS A 52 59.53 11.16 -35.15
C CYS A 52 60.11 10.49 -33.89
N LEU A 53 59.38 10.50 -32.76
CA LEU A 53 59.77 9.86 -31.49
C LEU A 53 59.40 8.36 -31.41
N HIS A 54 59.13 7.71 -32.54
CA HIS A 54 58.71 6.30 -32.60
C HIS A 54 59.71 5.32 -31.94
N HIS A 55 60.98 5.71 -31.80
CA HIS A 55 62.02 4.90 -31.16
C HIS A 55 62.07 5.05 -29.63
N GLU A 56 61.49 6.09 -29.04
CA GLU A 56 61.42 6.31 -27.59
C GLU A 56 60.00 5.99 -27.06
N VAL A 57 59.73 4.69 -27.01
CA VAL A 57 58.42 4.10 -26.75
C VAL A 57 57.77 4.59 -25.45
N GLU A 58 58.55 4.67 -24.37
CA GLU A 58 58.12 5.09 -23.03
C GLU A 58 57.83 6.60 -22.96
N LEU A 59 58.69 7.42 -23.55
CA LEU A 59 58.56 8.88 -23.54
C LEU A 59 57.31 9.33 -24.31
N LEU A 60 57.07 8.77 -25.50
CA LEU A 60 55.89 9.07 -26.29
C LEU A 60 54.60 8.64 -25.57
N SER A 61 54.58 7.44 -24.97
CA SER A 61 53.43 6.97 -24.20
C SER A 61 53.19 7.79 -22.92
N GLY A 62 54.26 8.24 -22.25
CA GLY A 62 54.18 9.06 -21.05
C GLY A 62 53.67 10.47 -21.33
N ILE A 63 54.13 11.11 -22.41
CA ILE A 63 53.65 12.44 -22.82
C ILE A 63 52.15 12.39 -23.15
N ILE A 64 51.72 11.40 -23.95
CA ILE A 64 50.31 11.25 -24.31
C ILE A 64 49.47 10.92 -23.06
N ALA A 65 49.93 10.01 -22.19
CA ALA A 65 49.22 9.68 -20.95
C ALA A 65 49.07 10.90 -20.03
N ALA A 66 50.10 11.72 -19.89
CA ALA A 66 50.05 12.95 -19.09
C ALA A 66 49.02 13.94 -19.64
N MET A 67 48.88 14.07 -20.96
CA MET A 67 47.85 14.93 -21.57
C MET A 67 46.43 14.47 -21.24
N PHE A 68 46.16 13.15 -21.28
CA PHE A 68 44.87 12.59 -20.87
C PHE A 68 44.60 12.77 -19.37
N ILE A 69 45.59 12.51 -18.51
CA ILE A 69 45.49 12.67 -17.05
C ILE A 69 45.15 14.13 -16.70
N ILE A 70 45.84 15.10 -17.30
CA ILE A 70 45.59 16.53 -17.04
C ILE A 70 44.19 16.91 -17.51
N LYS A 71 43.77 16.47 -18.69
CA LYS A 71 42.40 16.72 -19.20
C LYS A 71 41.33 16.17 -18.25
N TRP A 72 41.50 14.95 -17.77
CA TRP A 72 40.57 14.30 -16.86
C TRP A 72 40.56 14.96 -15.47
N GLU A 73 41.71 15.39 -14.97
CA GLU A 73 41.81 16.21 -13.76
C GLU A 73 41.05 17.54 -13.90
N CYS A 74 41.17 18.24 -15.05
CA CYS A 74 40.41 19.46 -15.33
C CYS A 74 38.89 19.17 -15.32
N SER A 75 38.46 18.09 -15.99
CA SER A 75 37.04 17.70 -16.03
C SER A 75 36.48 17.39 -14.64
N MET A 76 37.24 16.70 -13.80
CA MET A 76 36.83 16.36 -12.43
C MET A 76 36.79 17.61 -11.53
N ALA A 77 37.79 18.48 -11.65
CA ALA A 77 37.82 19.77 -10.94
C ALA A 77 36.61 20.66 -11.28
N THR A 78 36.18 20.72 -12.54
CA THR A 78 35.03 21.55 -12.94
C THR A 78 33.73 21.12 -12.25
N VAL A 79 33.54 19.82 -12.05
CA VAL A 79 32.34 19.24 -11.43
C VAL A 79 32.37 19.45 -9.91
N PHE A 80 33.53 19.24 -9.27
CA PHE A 80 33.67 19.27 -7.81
C PHE A 80 34.14 20.61 -7.21
N ASN A 81 34.08 21.71 -7.99
CA ASN A 81 34.52 23.04 -7.56
C ASN A 81 33.88 23.55 -6.25
N ASN A 82 32.70 23.06 -5.89
CA ASN A 82 31.98 23.47 -4.68
C ASN A 82 32.32 22.63 -3.43
N GLU A 83 32.87 21.42 -3.58
CA GLU A 83 33.16 20.48 -2.49
C GLU A 83 34.62 20.57 -2.00
N LEU A 84 35.48 21.19 -2.80
CA LEU A 84 36.89 21.43 -2.50
C LEU A 84 37.03 22.70 -1.65
N GLY A 85 37.81 22.64 -0.55
CA GLY A 85 38.06 23.81 0.31
C GLY A 85 38.69 25.00 -0.43
N GLU A 86 38.52 26.23 0.07
CA GLU A 86 38.95 27.46 -0.61
C GLU A 86 40.44 27.41 -1.07
N GLU A 87 41.33 26.87 -0.23
CA GLU A 87 42.77 26.75 -0.55
C GLU A 87 43.09 25.75 -1.67
N SER A 88 42.33 24.65 -1.82
CA SER A 88 42.51 23.71 -2.92
C SER A 88 41.90 24.23 -4.22
N THR A 89 40.83 25.03 -4.16
CA THR A 89 40.24 25.66 -5.36
C THR A 89 41.15 26.72 -5.98
N GLU A 90 41.91 27.48 -5.18
CA GLU A 90 42.88 28.46 -5.71
C GLU A 90 44.07 27.78 -6.40
N LYS A 91 44.60 26.69 -5.83
CA LYS A 91 45.67 25.87 -6.44
C LYS A 91 45.22 25.16 -7.72
N ILE A 92 43.95 24.78 -7.81
CA ILE A 92 43.36 24.21 -9.03
C ILE A 92 43.17 25.31 -10.08
N LYS A 93 42.66 26.49 -9.71
CA LYS A 93 42.43 27.61 -10.64
C LYS A 93 43.71 28.09 -11.35
N SER A 94 44.85 28.11 -10.67
CA SER A 94 46.14 28.43 -11.31
C SER A 94 46.59 27.36 -12.31
N ARG A 95 46.29 26.07 -12.04
CA ARG A 95 46.54 24.96 -12.99
C ARG A 95 45.54 24.92 -14.15
N LEU A 96 44.29 25.34 -13.91
CA LEU A 96 43.21 25.33 -14.90
C LEU A 96 43.44 26.31 -16.07
N ALA A 97 44.28 27.33 -15.92
CA ALA A 97 44.63 28.25 -17.00
C ALA A 97 45.28 27.54 -18.21
N SER A 98 45.96 26.42 -17.97
CA SER A 98 46.62 25.59 -18.98
C SER A 98 45.67 24.57 -19.66
N CYS A 99 44.47 24.34 -19.11
CA CYS A 99 43.56 23.31 -19.61
C CYS A 99 43.02 23.61 -21.01
N ASP A 100 42.85 24.88 -21.40
CA ASP A 100 42.37 25.24 -22.74
C ASP A 100 43.38 24.84 -23.83
N LEU A 101 44.68 24.99 -23.55
CA LEU A 101 45.77 24.53 -24.43
C LEU A 101 45.80 23.00 -24.52
N VAL A 102 45.62 22.29 -23.40
CA VAL A 102 45.55 20.83 -23.37
C VAL A 102 44.33 20.30 -24.13
N HIS A 103 43.17 20.96 -24.03
CA HIS A 103 41.98 20.60 -24.81
C HIS A 103 42.18 20.85 -26.31
N ALA A 104 42.83 21.94 -26.70
CA ALA A 104 43.17 22.23 -28.09
C ALA A 104 44.14 21.19 -28.67
N LEU A 105 45.16 20.80 -27.90
CA LEU A 105 46.12 19.75 -28.23
C LEU A 105 45.47 18.36 -28.32
N HIS A 106 44.61 18.00 -27.37
CA HIS A 106 43.85 16.74 -27.41
C HIS A 106 42.98 16.66 -28.66
N ARG A 107 42.34 17.75 -29.08
CA ARG A 107 41.55 17.78 -30.34
C ARG A 107 42.41 17.53 -31.59
N LYS A 108 43.72 17.82 -31.54
CA LYS A 108 44.67 17.50 -32.62
C LYS A 108 45.11 16.03 -32.62
N ILE A 109 44.96 15.31 -31.49
CA ILE A 109 45.15 13.86 -31.41
C ILE A 109 43.93 13.16 -32.04
N CYS A 110 43.97 12.96 -33.37
CA CYS A 110 42.96 12.17 -34.06
C CYS A 110 43.23 10.66 -33.89
N ASN A 111 42.19 9.82 -33.98
CA ASN A 111 42.33 8.36 -33.91
C ASN A 111 43.39 7.84 -34.90
N GLN A 112 43.46 8.41 -36.10
CA GLN A 112 44.49 8.11 -37.11
C GLN A 112 45.93 8.37 -36.65
N PHE A 113 46.16 9.36 -35.77
CA PHE A 113 47.47 9.62 -35.18
C PHE A 113 47.83 8.52 -34.17
N LEU A 114 46.91 8.16 -33.27
CA LEU A 114 47.12 7.08 -32.30
C LEU A 114 47.31 5.73 -32.98
N PHE A 115 46.66 5.49 -34.12
CA PHE A 115 46.85 4.31 -34.97
C PHE A 115 48.19 4.29 -35.73
N SER A 116 48.87 5.43 -35.85
CA SER A 116 50.19 5.52 -36.50
C SER A 116 51.38 5.28 -35.55
N ILE A 117 51.11 5.06 -34.26
CA ILE A 117 52.10 4.81 -33.20
C ILE A 117 52.44 3.31 -33.14
N ASN A 118 53.64 2.96 -32.63
CA ASN A 118 54.05 1.57 -32.43
C ASN A 118 53.08 0.82 -31.49
N LEU A 119 52.86 -0.47 -31.75
CA LEU A 119 52.00 -1.34 -30.96
C LEU A 119 52.45 -1.44 -29.48
N ASP A 120 53.75 -1.38 -29.22
CA ASP A 120 54.29 -1.39 -27.85
C ASP A 120 54.01 -0.10 -27.10
N SER A 121 54.15 1.07 -27.76
CA SER A 121 53.80 2.38 -27.18
C SER A 121 52.31 2.46 -26.87
N ARG A 122 51.47 1.89 -27.73
CA ARG A 122 50.02 1.79 -27.51
C ARG A 122 49.69 0.91 -26.31
N LYS A 123 50.33 -0.25 -26.15
CA LYS A 123 50.08 -1.14 -25.01
C LYS A 123 50.47 -0.53 -23.66
N ILE A 124 51.56 0.23 -23.62
CA ILE A 124 52.00 0.98 -22.44
C ILE A 124 51.02 2.12 -22.15
N LEU A 125 50.63 2.88 -23.17
CA LEU A 125 49.63 3.95 -23.06
C LEU A 125 48.28 3.40 -22.53
N GLU A 126 47.78 2.31 -23.12
CA GLU A 126 46.59 1.59 -22.66
C GLU A 126 46.72 1.20 -21.17
N SER A 127 47.90 0.70 -20.75
CA SER A 127 48.14 0.29 -19.36
C SER A 127 48.03 1.46 -18.39
N ILE A 128 48.68 2.58 -18.73
CA ILE A 128 48.72 3.77 -17.87
C ILE A 128 47.31 4.38 -17.76
N LEU A 129 46.59 4.48 -18.88
CA LEU A 129 45.25 5.08 -18.90
C LEU A 129 44.20 4.20 -18.20
N VAL A 130 44.25 2.87 -18.40
CA VAL A 130 43.38 1.94 -17.65
C VAL A 130 43.64 2.03 -16.15
N GLN A 131 44.91 2.04 -15.73
CA GLN A 131 45.27 2.17 -14.31
C GLN A 131 44.82 3.52 -13.72
N THR A 132 44.85 4.58 -14.53
CA THR A 132 44.39 5.91 -14.15
C THR A 132 42.89 5.91 -13.84
N VAL A 133 42.07 5.38 -14.75
CA VAL A 133 40.60 5.30 -14.55
C VAL A 133 40.28 4.43 -13.33
N ARG A 134 40.95 3.29 -13.16
CA ARG A 134 40.77 2.40 -12.01
C ARG A 134 41.11 3.10 -10.69
N SER A 135 42.23 3.82 -10.64
CA SER A 135 42.66 4.56 -9.46
C SER A 135 41.70 5.70 -9.10
N ALA A 136 41.12 6.38 -10.10
CA ALA A 136 40.14 7.44 -9.87
C ALA A 136 38.83 6.91 -9.24
N VAL A 137 38.40 5.72 -9.64
CA VAL A 137 37.16 5.09 -9.11
C VAL A 137 37.38 4.52 -7.70
N LEU A 138 38.56 3.97 -7.42
CA LEU A 138 38.80 3.18 -6.21
C LEU A 138 39.40 3.97 -5.03
N LYS A 139 40.14 5.07 -5.25
CA LYS A 139 40.93 5.71 -4.17
C LYS A 139 40.36 7.02 -3.60
N ASP A 140 39.49 7.75 -4.32
CA ASP A 140 38.97 9.06 -3.86
C ASP A 140 37.68 8.90 -3.03
N GLU A 141 37.75 8.34 -1.82
CA GLU A 141 36.60 8.00 -0.96
C GLU A 141 35.73 9.19 -0.51
N ASN A 142 36.24 10.43 -0.55
CA ASN A 142 35.57 11.62 -0.01
C ASN A 142 34.62 12.34 -0.99
N MET A 143 34.53 11.90 -2.25
CA MET A 143 33.80 12.59 -3.33
C MET A 143 32.47 11.89 -3.68
N ASP A 144 31.49 12.63 -4.21
CA ASP A 144 30.22 12.01 -4.64
C ASP A 144 30.46 10.93 -5.71
N THR A 145 30.14 9.71 -5.31
CA THR A 145 30.21 8.49 -6.12
C THR A 145 29.41 8.55 -7.42
N ALA A 146 28.27 9.25 -7.47
CA ALA A 146 27.42 9.29 -8.66
C ALA A 146 28.03 10.17 -9.76
N GLU A 147 28.66 11.28 -9.40
CA GLU A 147 29.33 12.18 -10.33
C GLU A 147 30.67 11.60 -10.81
N VAL A 148 31.47 11.01 -9.90
CA VAL A 148 32.74 10.34 -10.27
C VAL A 148 32.50 9.19 -11.25
N THR A 149 31.50 8.33 -11.00
CA THR A 149 31.18 7.20 -11.90
C THR A 149 30.63 7.68 -13.25
N SER A 150 29.92 8.81 -13.28
CA SER A 150 29.52 9.45 -14.54
C SER A 150 30.73 9.84 -15.38
N LEU A 151 31.67 10.60 -14.80
CA LEU A 151 32.86 11.07 -15.50
C LEU A 151 33.72 9.91 -16.00
N CYS A 152 33.98 8.93 -15.13
CA CYS A 152 34.75 7.75 -15.49
C CYS A 152 34.08 6.94 -16.62
N SER A 153 32.74 6.90 -16.70
CA SER A 153 32.05 6.22 -17.81
C SER A 153 32.32 6.90 -19.16
N HIS A 154 32.46 8.23 -19.17
CA HIS A 154 32.83 8.98 -20.39
C HIS A 154 34.30 8.77 -20.74
N TRP A 155 35.19 8.70 -19.74
CA TRP A 155 36.61 8.41 -19.97
C TRP A 155 36.82 7.02 -20.57
N VAL A 156 36.10 6.00 -20.09
CA VAL A 156 36.16 4.65 -20.67
C VAL A 156 35.69 4.62 -22.13
N LEU A 157 34.62 5.33 -22.46
CA LEU A 157 34.15 5.44 -23.85
C LEU A 157 35.15 6.18 -24.74
N GLU A 158 35.72 7.27 -24.24
CA GLU A 158 36.78 8.00 -24.92
C GLU A 158 38.01 7.12 -25.18
N LEU A 159 38.40 6.27 -24.22
CA LEU A 159 39.50 5.32 -24.40
C LEU A 159 39.21 4.29 -25.49
N LEU A 160 38.00 3.73 -25.51
CA LEU A 160 37.58 2.75 -26.52
C LEU A 160 37.59 3.37 -27.92
N GLU A 161 37.03 4.58 -28.07
CA GLU A 161 37.01 5.32 -29.35
C GLU A 161 38.42 5.70 -29.85
N CYS A 162 39.33 6.03 -28.93
CA CYS A 162 40.66 6.52 -29.28
C CYS A 162 41.68 5.39 -29.55
N LEU A 163 41.55 4.24 -28.87
CA LEU A 163 42.59 3.20 -28.86
C LEU A 163 42.24 1.93 -29.63
N CYS A 164 40.95 1.60 -29.83
CA CYS A 164 40.53 0.35 -30.47
C CYS A 164 40.14 0.55 -31.95
N GLN A 165 40.61 -0.34 -32.85
CA GLN A 165 40.15 -0.39 -34.25
C GLN A 165 39.06 -1.43 -34.49
N ASP A 166 39.21 -2.59 -33.85
CA ASP A 166 38.36 -3.75 -34.02
C ASP A 166 37.65 -4.11 -32.72
N GLN A 167 36.49 -4.77 -32.83
CA GLN A 167 35.72 -5.28 -31.68
C GLN A 167 36.55 -6.24 -30.80
N PHE A 168 37.55 -6.94 -31.34
CA PHE A 168 38.48 -7.76 -30.56
C PHE A 168 39.42 -6.94 -29.67
N GLU A 169 39.85 -5.76 -30.14
CA GLU A 169 40.68 -4.85 -29.34
C GLU A 169 39.87 -4.20 -28.22
N GLU A 170 38.59 -3.89 -28.49
CA GLU A 170 37.64 -3.42 -27.47
C GLU A 170 37.51 -4.46 -26.34
N GLN A 171 37.29 -5.74 -26.68
CA GLN A 171 37.16 -6.81 -25.68
C GLN A 171 38.44 -7.03 -24.88
N ARG A 172 39.63 -6.96 -25.51
CA ARG A 172 40.92 -7.07 -24.83
C ARG A 172 41.17 -5.90 -23.88
N LEU A 173 40.79 -4.68 -24.26
CA LEU A 173 40.91 -3.50 -23.41
C LEU A 173 39.95 -3.61 -22.21
N LEU A 174 38.73 -4.10 -22.44
CA LEU A 174 37.76 -4.38 -21.37
C LEU A 174 38.28 -5.45 -20.40
N ASP A 175 38.91 -6.53 -20.87
CA ASP A 175 39.49 -7.55 -19.97
C ASP A 175 40.63 -6.99 -19.11
N ARG A 176 41.48 -6.12 -19.69
CA ARG A 176 42.50 -5.38 -18.92
C ARG A 176 41.87 -4.39 -17.95
N PHE A 177 40.79 -3.74 -18.34
CA PHE A 177 40.05 -2.82 -17.48
C PHE A 177 39.36 -3.54 -16.32
N LEU A 178 38.95 -4.79 -16.49
CA LEU A 178 38.24 -5.59 -15.50
C LEU A 178 39.17 -6.52 -14.69
N SER A 179 40.49 -6.43 -14.88
CA SER A 179 41.46 -7.31 -14.20
C SER A 179 41.42 -7.19 -12.68
N GLN A 180 41.93 -8.22 -12.01
CA GLN A 180 41.99 -8.29 -10.55
C GLN A 180 43.02 -7.31 -9.98
N ASP A 181 42.61 -6.52 -8.98
CA ASP A 181 43.43 -5.68 -8.10
C ASP A 181 43.11 -5.99 -6.62
N ASP A 182 43.82 -5.33 -5.70
CA ASP A 182 43.68 -5.50 -4.24
C ASP A 182 42.27 -5.15 -3.70
N SER A 183 41.49 -4.33 -4.41
CA SER A 183 40.15 -3.86 -4.01
C SER A 183 39.01 -4.27 -4.96
N TRP A 184 39.29 -5.02 -6.02
CA TRP A 184 38.31 -5.48 -7.02
C TRP A 184 38.79 -6.76 -7.73
N PRO A 185 37.96 -7.78 -7.98
CA PRO A 185 36.57 -7.97 -7.52
C PRO A 185 36.47 -8.35 -6.04
N ALA A 186 35.31 -8.15 -5.41
CA ALA A 186 35.08 -8.42 -4.00
C ALA A 186 34.69 -9.87 -3.71
N TRP A 187 33.85 -10.49 -4.56
CA TRP A 187 33.24 -11.80 -4.30
C TRP A 187 33.73 -12.90 -5.25
N VAL A 188 33.80 -12.60 -6.55
CA VAL A 188 34.09 -13.56 -7.62
C VAL A 188 35.22 -13.03 -8.51
N ALA A 189 36.32 -13.77 -8.62
CA ALA A 189 37.43 -13.44 -9.50
C ALA A 189 37.47 -14.33 -10.76
N PRO A 190 37.98 -13.86 -11.91
CA PRO A 190 38.15 -14.70 -13.09
C PRO A 190 39.22 -15.78 -12.87
N ASP A 191 38.93 -17.05 -13.18
CA ASP A 191 39.95 -18.11 -13.17
C ASP A 191 40.63 -18.23 -14.55
N ILE A 192 41.85 -17.70 -14.63
CA ILE A 192 42.64 -17.63 -15.86
C ILE A 192 43.12 -19.03 -16.31
N LYS A 193 43.05 -20.07 -15.46
CA LYS A 193 43.64 -21.39 -15.74
C LYS A 193 42.72 -22.38 -16.48
N VAL A 194 41.41 -22.23 -16.40
CA VAL A 194 40.45 -23.27 -16.84
C VAL A 194 39.79 -22.97 -18.20
N GLY A 195 39.94 -21.75 -18.74
CA GLY A 195 39.23 -21.35 -19.96
C GLY A 195 37.73 -21.09 -19.71
N LYS A 196 37.01 -20.68 -20.77
CA LYS A 196 35.64 -20.12 -20.81
C LYS A 196 34.81 -20.23 -19.51
N GLY A 197 34.42 -19.09 -18.96
CA GLY A 197 33.37 -19.00 -17.93
C GLY A 197 33.78 -19.42 -16.50
N ALA A 198 35.01 -19.88 -16.27
CA ALA A 198 35.48 -20.29 -14.94
C ALA A 198 35.74 -19.09 -14.01
N ALA A 199 35.26 -19.20 -12.77
CA ALA A 199 35.39 -18.17 -11.75
C ALA A 199 35.87 -18.77 -10.42
N LEU A 200 36.80 -18.08 -9.76
CA LEU A 200 37.25 -18.40 -8.42
C LEU A 200 36.45 -17.59 -7.40
N VAL A 201 35.64 -18.28 -6.59
CA VAL A 201 34.94 -17.67 -5.45
C VAL A 201 35.95 -17.40 -4.34
N LYS A 202 36.03 -16.16 -3.86
CA LYS A 202 36.94 -15.78 -2.77
C LYS A 202 36.38 -16.26 -1.42
N THR A 203 37.14 -17.10 -0.71
CA THR A 203 36.72 -17.69 0.59
C THR A 203 36.82 -16.74 1.79
N GLU A 204 37.52 -15.61 1.67
CA GLU A 204 37.62 -14.61 2.74
C GLU A 204 36.41 -13.68 2.71
N SER A 205 35.57 -13.73 3.75
CA SER A 205 34.35 -12.93 3.87
C SER A 205 34.70 -11.43 3.93
N ALA A 206 34.53 -10.71 2.82
CA ALA A 206 34.46 -9.26 2.86
C ALA A 206 33.31 -8.87 3.82
N SER A 207 33.58 -7.96 4.76
CA SER A 207 32.58 -7.50 5.73
C SER A 207 31.33 -6.98 4.99
N ILE A 208 30.17 -7.52 5.35
CA ILE A 208 28.84 -7.21 4.77
C ILE A 208 28.56 -5.70 4.74
N ASP A 209 29.13 -4.94 5.67
CA ASP A 209 28.84 -3.51 5.86
C ASP A 209 29.68 -2.55 5.00
N THR A 210 30.74 -3.01 4.32
CA THR A 210 31.51 -2.16 3.39
C THR A 210 32.06 -2.97 2.22
N PRO A 211 31.29 -3.16 1.13
CA PRO A 211 31.80 -3.82 -0.04
C PRO A 211 32.78 -2.87 -0.74
N LYS A 212 34.08 -3.08 -0.53
CA LYS A 212 35.12 -2.52 -1.39
C LYS A 212 34.78 -2.96 -2.82
N GLY A 213 34.37 -2.02 -3.69
CA GLY A 213 33.97 -2.33 -5.08
C GLY A 213 32.61 -1.78 -5.54
N THR A 214 31.75 -1.27 -4.64
CA THR A 214 30.42 -0.71 -5.02
C THR A 214 30.50 0.40 -6.07
N ARG A 215 31.53 1.25 -6.00
CA ARG A 215 31.77 2.32 -6.99
C ARG A 215 32.13 1.78 -8.36
N PHE A 216 32.85 0.66 -8.41
CA PHE A 216 33.22 0.02 -9.66
C PHE A 216 32.02 -0.68 -10.31
N VAL A 217 31.13 -1.29 -9.51
CA VAL A 217 29.83 -1.80 -9.98
C VAL A 217 28.93 -0.68 -10.51
N ALA A 218 28.84 0.45 -9.79
CA ALA A 218 28.08 1.62 -10.24
C ALA A 218 28.60 2.19 -11.58
N LEU A 219 29.91 2.12 -11.82
CA LEU A 219 30.49 2.48 -13.12
C LEU A 219 30.05 1.51 -14.22
N ILE A 220 30.10 0.19 -13.97
CA ILE A 220 29.69 -0.83 -14.95
C ILE A 220 28.20 -0.69 -15.28
N ASP A 221 27.35 -0.52 -14.27
CA ASP A 221 25.90 -0.30 -14.43
C ASP A 221 25.59 0.90 -15.34
N ARG A 222 26.42 1.96 -15.29
CA ARG A 222 26.32 3.12 -16.20
C ARG A 222 26.89 2.90 -17.59
N LEU A 223 27.78 1.93 -17.76
CA LEU A 223 28.36 1.56 -19.06
C LEU A 223 27.42 0.65 -19.87
N ILE A 224 26.66 -0.23 -19.20
CA ILE A 224 25.69 -1.16 -19.84
C ILE A 224 24.74 -0.45 -20.82
N PRO A 225 24.03 0.64 -20.47
CA PRO A 225 23.13 1.32 -21.41
C PRO A 225 23.88 2.05 -22.55
N LYS A 226 25.17 2.36 -22.38
CA LYS A 226 25.96 3.09 -23.39
C LYS A 226 26.66 2.16 -24.39
N MET A 227 27.10 0.97 -23.97
CA MET A 227 27.84 0.03 -24.81
C MET A 227 27.04 -1.21 -25.22
N GLY A 228 25.98 -1.55 -24.49
CA GLY A 228 25.20 -2.77 -24.68
C GLY A 228 25.64 -3.93 -23.75
N PHE A 229 24.66 -4.72 -23.31
CA PHE A 229 24.87 -5.89 -22.44
C PHE A 229 25.66 -7.00 -23.16
N ASP A 230 25.45 -7.13 -24.47
CA ASP A 230 26.11 -8.05 -25.39
C ASP A 230 27.64 -7.87 -25.42
N LYS A 231 28.12 -6.63 -25.40
CA LYS A 231 29.56 -6.33 -25.46
C LYS A 231 30.25 -6.48 -24.10
N ILE A 232 29.60 -6.05 -23.02
CA ILE A 232 30.25 -6.02 -21.69
C ILE A 232 30.23 -7.41 -21.03
N ILE A 233 29.11 -8.13 -21.11
CA ILE A 233 28.91 -9.36 -20.31
C ILE A 233 28.93 -10.61 -21.19
N ALA A 234 28.18 -10.62 -22.30
CA ALA A 234 28.22 -11.77 -23.22
C ALA A 234 29.53 -11.85 -24.01
N GLY A 235 30.20 -10.70 -24.21
CA GLY A 235 31.48 -10.62 -24.94
C GLY A 235 31.32 -11.01 -26.42
N ALA A 236 30.17 -10.69 -27.00
CA ALA A 236 29.79 -11.10 -28.34
C ALA A 236 30.52 -10.24 -29.40
N VAL A 237 31.15 -10.88 -30.38
CA VAL A 237 31.88 -10.22 -31.48
C VAL A 237 31.25 -10.62 -32.81
N SER A 238 30.91 -9.64 -33.64
CA SER A 238 30.37 -9.87 -34.99
C SER A 238 31.52 -10.03 -35.99
N ASN A 239 31.63 -11.19 -36.64
CA ASN A 239 32.59 -11.40 -37.73
C ASN A 239 32.09 -10.76 -39.03
N VAL A 240 32.22 -9.44 -39.18
CA VAL A 240 32.11 -8.77 -40.48
C VAL A 240 33.40 -8.00 -40.73
N SER A 241 34.24 -8.51 -41.62
CA SER A 241 35.40 -7.75 -42.13
C SER A 241 34.91 -6.61 -43.05
N PRO A 242 35.38 -5.37 -42.91
CA PRO A 242 35.07 -4.31 -43.85
C PRO A 242 35.98 -4.47 -45.08
N SER A 243 35.52 -5.19 -46.09
CA SER A 243 36.14 -5.12 -47.43
C SER A 243 35.08 -5.05 -48.52
N LEU A 244 35.28 -4.07 -49.40
CA LEU A 244 34.44 -3.67 -50.52
C LEU A 244 34.20 -4.84 -51.49
N THR A 245 32.94 -5.16 -51.77
CA THR A 245 32.26 -5.00 -53.09
C THR A 245 30.88 -5.66 -52.99
N GLU A 246 29.84 -4.95 -53.44
CA GLU A 246 28.51 -5.50 -53.67
C GLU A 246 28.59 -6.64 -54.68
N ASP A 247 28.17 -7.85 -54.30
CA ASP A 247 27.56 -8.79 -55.23
C ASP A 247 26.52 -9.66 -54.51
N HIS A 248 25.29 -9.51 -54.95
CA HIS A 248 24.13 -10.24 -54.46
C HIS A 248 24.16 -11.70 -54.91
N SER A 249 24.49 -12.63 -53.99
CA SER A 249 23.82 -13.93 -53.81
C SER A 249 24.67 -14.85 -52.93
N ASN A 250 24.41 -14.83 -51.62
CA ASN A 250 24.53 -15.93 -50.66
C ASN A 250 24.37 -15.31 -49.26
N GLN A 251 23.31 -15.64 -48.52
CA GLN A 251 23.18 -15.25 -47.11
C GLN A 251 24.33 -15.88 -46.31
N PRO A 252 25.22 -15.10 -45.67
CA PRO A 252 26.06 -15.64 -44.62
C PRO A 252 25.23 -15.64 -43.33
N THR A 253 24.97 -16.81 -42.76
CA THR A 253 24.55 -16.92 -41.36
C THR A 253 25.66 -16.33 -40.48
N THR A 254 25.44 -15.12 -39.97
CA THR A 254 26.34 -14.42 -39.05
C THR A 254 26.36 -15.18 -37.72
N THR A 255 27.28 -16.13 -37.54
CA THR A 255 27.52 -16.76 -36.23
C THR A 255 28.30 -15.78 -35.35
N LEU A 256 27.63 -15.15 -34.38
CA LEU A 256 28.30 -14.49 -33.27
C LEU A 256 29.07 -15.55 -32.47
N GLN A 257 30.36 -15.33 -32.25
CA GLN A 257 31.15 -16.18 -31.35
C GLN A 257 31.40 -15.43 -30.03
N CYS A 258 30.78 -15.89 -28.95
CA CYS A 258 31.04 -15.45 -27.57
C CYS A 258 32.35 -16.08 -27.06
N GLN A 259 33.51 -15.54 -27.46
CA GLN A 259 34.82 -15.98 -26.95
C GLN A 259 35.18 -15.33 -25.60
N TYR A 260 34.53 -14.22 -25.25
CA TYR A 260 34.84 -13.38 -24.08
C TYR A 260 33.72 -13.37 -23.01
N SER A 261 32.98 -14.47 -22.84
CA SER A 261 31.85 -14.51 -21.89
C SER A 261 32.29 -14.21 -20.45
N ARG A 262 31.78 -13.14 -19.85
CA ARG A 262 32.14 -12.66 -18.49
C ARG A 262 31.06 -13.01 -17.46
N ALA A 263 30.71 -14.30 -17.36
CA ALA A 263 29.72 -14.79 -16.39
C ALA A 263 30.07 -14.42 -14.94
N TRP A 264 31.36 -14.43 -14.60
CA TRP A 264 31.88 -14.03 -13.29
C TRP A 264 31.54 -12.56 -12.93
N LEU A 265 31.51 -11.67 -13.92
CA LEU A 265 31.21 -10.26 -13.71
C LEU A 265 29.73 -10.06 -13.37
N ALA A 266 28.85 -10.78 -14.05
CA ALA A 266 27.42 -10.77 -13.72
C ALA A 266 27.18 -11.32 -12.30
N ALA A 267 27.89 -12.38 -11.91
CA ALA A 267 27.81 -12.92 -10.55
C ALA A 267 28.29 -11.90 -9.49
N GLU A 268 29.39 -11.17 -9.74
CA GLU A 268 29.91 -10.11 -8.86
C GLU A 268 28.90 -8.96 -8.64
N ILE A 269 28.24 -8.51 -9.72
CA ILE A 269 27.23 -7.45 -9.67
C ILE A 269 26.01 -7.90 -8.85
N LEU A 270 25.53 -9.12 -9.11
CA LEU A 270 24.39 -9.69 -8.39
C LEU A 270 24.68 -9.89 -6.89
N CYS A 271 25.90 -10.29 -6.51
CA CYS A 271 26.30 -10.42 -5.11
C CYS A 271 26.42 -9.06 -4.41
N THR A 272 26.94 -8.03 -5.10
CA THR A 272 27.08 -6.66 -4.54
C THR A 272 25.71 -6.03 -4.21
N TRP A 273 24.68 -6.31 -5.03
CA TRP A 273 23.25 -6.01 -4.82
C TRP A 273 22.84 -4.52 -4.77
N LYS A 274 23.52 -3.68 -3.97
CA LYS A 274 23.24 -2.24 -3.81
C LYS A 274 24.50 -1.42 -4.08
N TRP A 275 24.35 -0.36 -4.88
CA TRP A 275 25.40 0.62 -5.17
C TRP A 275 24.81 2.02 -5.32
N ASN A 276 25.66 3.04 -5.33
CA ASN A 276 25.19 4.41 -5.41
C ASN A 276 24.63 4.70 -6.82
N GLY A 277 23.33 4.92 -6.90
CA GLY A 277 22.59 5.18 -8.14
C GLY A 277 21.81 3.99 -8.71
N GLY A 278 21.82 2.81 -8.07
CA GLY A 278 21.09 1.63 -8.57
C GLY A 278 21.13 0.41 -7.65
N ASN A 279 20.40 -0.64 -8.03
CA ASN A 279 20.44 -1.94 -7.38
C ASN A 279 20.23 -3.06 -8.40
N ALA A 280 20.62 -4.28 -8.05
CA ALA A 280 20.58 -5.43 -8.96
C ALA A 280 19.16 -5.73 -9.50
N LEU A 281 18.11 -5.54 -8.70
CA LEU A 281 16.72 -5.81 -9.10
C LEU A 281 16.16 -4.77 -10.08
N CYS A 282 16.50 -3.49 -9.89
CA CYS A 282 15.90 -2.37 -10.60
C CYS A 282 16.72 -1.91 -11.81
N SER A 283 18.04 -2.11 -11.81
CA SER A 283 18.90 -1.73 -12.94
C SER A 283 19.41 -2.94 -13.71
N PHE A 284 20.15 -3.85 -13.06
CA PHE A 284 20.87 -4.91 -13.75
C PHE A 284 19.96 -6.03 -14.32
N LEU A 285 19.03 -6.57 -13.53
CA LEU A 285 18.15 -7.66 -13.98
C LEU A 285 17.25 -7.26 -15.17
N PRO A 286 16.67 -6.04 -15.23
CA PRO A 286 15.96 -5.58 -16.41
C PRO A 286 16.81 -5.59 -17.68
N TYR A 287 18.07 -5.12 -17.62
CA TYR A 287 18.98 -5.16 -18.77
C TYR A 287 19.32 -6.59 -19.21
N LEU A 288 19.48 -7.50 -18.24
CA LEU A 288 19.65 -8.93 -18.54
C LEU A 288 18.41 -9.49 -19.25
N CYS A 289 17.20 -9.19 -18.77
CA CYS A 289 15.96 -9.68 -19.36
C CYS A 289 15.72 -9.07 -20.75
N GLU A 290 16.08 -7.80 -20.97
CA GLU A 290 16.03 -7.15 -22.29
C GLU A 290 16.99 -7.84 -23.27
N TYR A 291 18.21 -8.18 -22.83
CA TYR A 291 19.15 -8.93 -23.64
C TYR A 291 18.64 -10.34 -24.02
N LEU A 292 18.02 -11.05 -23.07
CA LEU A 292 17.47 -12.39 -23.32
C LEU A 292 16.29 -12.39 -24.30
N ASN A 293 15.57 -11.26 -24.39
CA ASN A 293 14.48 -11.05 -25.34
C ASN A 293 14.93 -10.47 -26.69
N SER A 294 16.22 -10.15 -26.84
CA SER A 294 16.79 -9.58 -28.08
C SER A 294 17.16 -10.67 -29.09
N GLU A 295 17.14 -10.34 -30.39
CA GLU A 295 17.57 -11.22 -31.48
C GLU A 295 19.05 -11.65 -31.40
N CYS A 296 19.84 -11.00 -30.53
CA CYS A 296 21.25 -11.31 -30.30
C CYS A 296 21.50 -12.52 -29.39
N TYR A 297 20.50 -12.99 -28.64
CA TYR A 297 20.66 -14.13 -27.72
C TYR A 297 20.44 -15.45 -28.46
N THR A 298 21.43 -16.34 -28.42
CA THR A 298 21.26 -17.72 -28.88
C THR A 298 21.16 -18.66 -27.68
N PRO A 299 20.21 -19.62 -27.64
CA PRO A 299 20.09 -20.59 -26.56
C PRO A 299 21.32 -21.51 -26.38
N GLU A 300 22.24 -21.51 -27.35
CA GLU A 300 23.54 -22.19 -27.29
C GLU A 300 24.57 -21.41 -26.44
N ASP A 301 24.30 -20.13 -26.11
CA ASP A 301 25.10 -19.35 -25.18
C ASP A 301 24.82 -19.82 -23.74
N GLU A 302 25.64 -20.75 -23.26
CA GLU A 302 25.67 -21.28 -21.88
C GLU A 302 25.91 -20.20 -20.79
N LEU A 303 25.89 -18.91 -21.12
CA LEU A 303 26.15 -17.78 -20.22
C LEU A 303 25.26 -17.81 -18.97
N LEU A 304 23.95 -18.02 -19.12
CA LEU A 304 23.03 -18.12 -17.99
C LEU A 304 23.34 -19.32 -17.09
N ASP A 305 23.66 -20.46 -17.71
CA ASP A 305 24.00 -21.68 -16.98
C ASP A 305 25.30 -21.46 -16.19
N TYR A 306 26.31 -20.82 -16.78
CA TYR A 306 27.56 -20.46 -16.07
C TYR A 306 27.32 -19.48 -14.92
N ILE A 307 26.50 -18.43 -15.11
CA ILE A 307 26.18 -17.47 -14.03
C ILE A 307 25.53 -18.21 -12.85
N VAL A 308 24.55 -19.07 -13.14
CA VAL A 308 23.83 -19.81 -12.09
C VAL A 308 24.74 -20.84 -11.42
N THR A 309 25.61 -21.53 -12.16
CA THR A 309 26.59 -22.45 -11.58
C THR A 309 27.58 -21.73 -10.67
N ILE A 310 28.13 -20.58 -11.08
CA ILE A 310 29.06 -19.78 -10.26
C ILE A 310 28.38 -19.34 -8.96
N LEU A 311 27.14 -18.84 -9.05
CA LEU A 311 26.41 -18.37 -7.89
C LEU A 311 26.01 -19.51 -6.94
N LEU A 312 25.62 -20.68 -7.49
CA LEU A 312 25.34 -21.89 -6.71
C LEU A 312 26.58 -22.42 -6.00
N ASP A 313 27.72 -22.49 -6.70
CA ASP A 313 28.99 -22.92 -6.10
C ASP A 313 29.46 -21.94 -5.03
N GLY A 314 29.28 -20.62 -5.25
CA GLY A 314 29.53 -19.61 -4.24
C GLY A 314 28.66 -19.76 -3.00
N ALA A 315 27.36 -20.00 -3.16
CA ALA A 315 26.47 -20.26 -2.04
C ALA A 315 26.89 -21.53 -1.27
N LEU A 316 27.25 -22.62 -1.96
CA LEU A 316 27.69 -23.86 -1.33
C LEU A 316 28.98 -23.69 -0.49
N ILE A 317 29.86 -22.78 -0.89
CA ILE A 317 31.11 -22.47 -0.18
C ILE A 317 30.84 -21.60 1.06
N HIS A 318 30.00 -20.57 0.94
CA HIS A 318 29.73 -19.62 2.02
C HIS A 318 28.72 -20.12 3.05
N GLY A 319 27.87 -21.09 2.69
CA GLY A 319 27.07 -21.88 3.63
C GLY A 319 26.17 -21.06 4.54
N GLY A 320 25.64 -19.95 4.03
CA GLY A 320 24.84 -19.01 4.81
C GLY A 320 23.56 -19.63 5.35
N VAL A 321 23.29 -19.41 6.63
CA VAL A 321 21.95 -19.63 7.19
C VAL A 321 21.08 -18.49 6.67
N ALA A 322 20.23 -18.78 5.68
CA ALA A 322 19.12 -17.90 5.40
C ALA A 322 18.28 -17.83 6.69
N GLU A 323 18.13 -16.65 7.28
CA GLU A 323 16.98 -16.37 8.13
C GLU A 323 15.75 -16.53 7.23
N LEU A 324 15.25 -17.76 7.14
CA LEU A 324 14.18 -18.18 6.24
C LEU A 324 12.88 -17.48 6.65
N SER A 325 12.74 -16.23 6.22
CA SER A 325 11.46 -15.57 5.97
C SER A 325 10.78 -16.23 4.77
N LEU A 326 10.59 -17.55 4.83
CA LEU A 326 9.60 -18.30 4.06
C LEU A 326 8.23 -17.79 4.50
N SER A 327 7.85 -16.60 4.05
CA SER A 327 6.46 -16.16 3.96
C SER A 327 5.89 -16.83 2.71
N ASN A 328 4.68 -17.36 2.80
CA ASN A 328 4.02 -18.13 1.74
C ASN A 328 3.56 -17.23 0.57
N LEU A 329 4.44 -16.37 0.05
CA LEU A 329 4.20 -15.40 -1.01
C LEU A 329 5.36 -15.37 -2.00
N SER A 330 5.15 -14.70 -3.15
CA SER A 330 6.07 -14.70 -4.30
C SER A 330 7.55 -14.49 -3.92
N PRO A 331 8.47 -15.27 -4.50
CA PRO A 331 9.89 -15.27 -4.12
C PRO A 331 10.60 -13.95 -4.43
N VAL A 332 10.07 -13.14 -5.37
CA VAL A 332 10.69 -11.89 -5.81
C VAL A 332 10.62 -10.77 -4.77
N THR A 333 9.57 -10.68 -3.95
CA THR A 333 9.41 -9.59 -2.98
C THR A 333 10.21 -9.77 -1.69
N ASN A 334 10.72 -10.98 -1.40
CA ASN A 334 11.45 -11.28 -0.15
C ASN A 334 12.97 -11.40 -0.35
N ALA A 335 13.49 -11.23 -1.56
CA ALA A 335 14.91 -11.41 -1.85
C ALA A 335 15.83 -10.52 -0.98
N GLU A 336 15.38 -9.31 -0.62
CA GLU A 336 16.17 -8.40 0.22
C GLU A 336 16.40 -8.92 1.66
N ASN A 337 15.55 -9.84 2.15
CA ASN A 337 15.66 -10.41 3.50
C ASN A 337 16.73 -11.51 3.61
N ILE A 338 17.28 -11.98 2.50
CA ILE A 338 18.34 -13.00 2.48
C ILE A 338 19.68 -12.29 2.73
N ARG A 339 20.29 -12.57 3.88
CA ARG A 339 21.58 -11.98 4.29
C ARG A 339 22.77 -12.48 3.46
N GLU A 340 22.70 -13.72 2.97
CA GLU A 340 23.78 -14.31 2.17
C GLU A 340 23.74 -13.78 0.72
N PRO A 341 24.80 -13.11 0.23
CA PRO A 341 24.81 -12.47 -1.08
C PRO A 341 24.59 -13.42 -2.26
N PHE A 342 25.24 -14.59 -2.24
CA PHE A 342 25.17 -15.58 -3.32
C PHE A 342 23.79 -16.22 -3.40
N LEU A 343 23.22 -16.65 -2.27
CA LEU A 343 21.87 -17.24 -2.24
C LEU A 343 20.81 -16.23 -2.69
N ARG A 344 20.90 -14.97 -2.23
CA ARG A 344 20.02 -13.89 -2.67
C ARG A 344 20.07 -13.70 -4.19
N ALA A 345 21.28 -13.68 -4.75
CA ALA A 345 21.50 -13.54 -6.19
C ALA A 345 20.87 -14.71 -6.97
N VAL A 346 21.08 -15.97 -6.55
CA VAL A 346 20.48 -17.15 -7.19
C VAL A 346 18.96 -17.08 -7.17
N VAL A 347 18.36 -16.91 -5.98
CA VAL A 347 16.90 -16.93 -5.81
C VAL A 347 16.24 -15.85 -6.66
N SER A 348 16.82 -14.64 -6.67
CA SER A 348 16.27 -13.50 -7.43
C SER A 348 16.37 -13.70 -8.93
N LEU A 349 17.53 -14.15 -9.42
CA LEU A 349 17.77 -14.41 -10.83
C LEU A 349 16.84 -15.52 -11.33
N VAL A 350 16.81 -16.66 -10.64
CA VAL A 350 15.99 -17.82 -11.03
C VAL A 350 14.49 -17.47 -10.97
N SER A 351 14.05 -16.72 -9.95
CA SER A 351 12.65 -16.29 -9.87
C SER A 351 12.26 -15.40 -11.05
N LYS A 352 13.12 -14.44 -11.41
CA LYS A 352 12.86 -13.53 -12.52
C LYS A 352 12.83 -14.25 -13.88
N LEU A 353 13.74 -15.21 -14.09
CA LEU A 353 13.79 -16.03 -15.30
C LEU A 353 12.55 -16.90 -15.51
N PHE A 354 11.93 -17.40 -14.43
CA PHE A 354 10.66 -18.13 -14.50
C PHE A 354 9.44 -17.22 -14.61
N GLU A 355 9.46 -16.02 -14.01
CA GLU A 355 8.38 -15.03 -14.16
C GLU A 355 8.25 -14.50 -15.59
N ASP A 356 9.39 -14.28 -16.26
CA ASP A 356 9.44 -13.78 -17.64
C ASP A 356 9.36 -14.92 -18.69
N ASP A 357 9.08 -16.17 -18.27
CA ASP A 357 8.93 -17.38 -19.10
C ASP A 357 10.15 -17.69 -20.00
N VAL A 358 11.35 -17.21 -19.62
CA VAL A 358 12.61 -17.48 -20.34
C VAL A 358 13.07 -18.91 -20.08
N TRP A 359 12.88 -19.42 -18.87
CA TRP A 359 13.20 -20.80 -18.50
C TRP A 359 11.95 -21.68 -18.43
N GLY A 360 11.93 -22.74 -19.23
CA GLY A 360 10.89 -23.76 -19.21
C GLY A 360 11.11 -24.85 -18.15
N LYS A 361 10.19 -25.83 -18.13
CA LYS A 361 10.19 -26.96 -17.19
C LYS A 361 11.47 -27.80 -17.24
N ASP A 362 12.08 -27.97 -18.41
CA ASP A 362 13.27 -28.80 -18.59
C ASP A 362 14.50 -28.23 -17.86
N LYS A 363 14.64 -26.89 -17.84
CA LYS A 363 15.70 -26.20 -17.08
C LYS A 363 15.46 -26.27 -15.57
N ALA A 364 14.20 -26.26 -15.13
CA ALA A 364 13.83 -26.48 -13.73
C ALA A 364 14.24 -27.89 -13.25
N VAL A 365 14.00 -28.93 -14.07
CA VAL A 365 14.44 -30.31 -13.79
C VAL A 365 15.98 -30.41 -13.78
N PHE A 366 16.65 -29.76 -14.73
CA PHE A 366 18.11 -29.73 -14.78
C PHE A 366 18.74 -29.14 -13.51
N LEU A 367 18.24 -28.01 -13.03
CA LEU A 367 18.69 -27.42 -11.76
C LEU A 367 18.37 -28.30 -10.56
N PHE A 368 17.18 -28.91 -10.52
CA PHE A 368 16.82 -29.86 -9.48
C PHE A 368 17.82 -31.03 -9.42
N ASN A 369 18.15 -31.62 -10.56
CA ASN A 369 19.11 -32.73 -10.65
C ASN A 369 20.53 -32.32 -10.27
N GLN A 370 20.97 -31.11 -10.63
CA GLN A 370 22.26 -30.59 -10.17
C GLN A 370 22.32 -30.44 -8.64
N LEU A 371 21.26 -29.90 -8.03
CA LEU A 371 21.17 -29.75 -6.59
C LEU A 371 21.10 -31.10 -5.88
N LEU A 372 20.34 -32.05 -6.43
CA LEU A 372 20.23 -33.41 -5.89
C LEU A 372 21.58 -34.15 -5.92
N ASN A 373 22.35 -34.00 -6.99
CA ASN A 373 23.70 -34.55 -7.09
C ASN A 373 24.67 -33.88 -6.09
N LYS A 374 24.54 -32.58 -5.85
CA LYS A 374 25.38 -31.84 -4.89
C LYS A 374 24.97 -32.04 -3.42
N LEU A 375 23.75 -32.52 -3.15
CA LEU A 375 23.26 -32.88 -1.83
C LEU A 375 23.99 -34.12 -1.28
N HIS A 376 24.33 -35.07 -2.15
CA HIS A 376 25.00 -36.33 -1.81
C HIS A 376 26.44 -36.35 -2.34
N ILE A 377 27.43 -36.10 -1.47
CA ILE A 377 28.85 -36.31 -1.80
C ILE A 377 29.24 -37.69 -1.27
N GLY A 378 28.98 -38.75 -2.06
CA GLY A 378 29.15 -40.13 -1.59
C GLY A 378 28.07 -40.53 -0.58
N GLU A 379 28.45 -40.96 0.63
CA GLU A 379 27.50 -41.32 1.71
C GLU A 379 27.17 -40.13 2.65
N THR A 380 27.87 -39.00 2.54
CA THR A 380 27.71 -37.84 3.44
C THR A 380 26.83 -36.76 2.81
N ILE A 381 26.00 -36.11 3.64
CA ILE A 381 25.12 -35.01 3.23
C ILE A 381 25.89 -33.70 3.29
N ASN A 382 25.82 -32.92 2.22
CA ASN A 382 26.33 -31.56 2.23
C ASN A 382 25.37 -30.65 3.00
N ILE A 383 25.74 -30.29 4.24
CA ILE A 383 24.94 -29.44 5.13
C ILE A 383 24.72 -28.04 4.53
N ASN A 384 25.70 -27.48 3.82
CA ASN A 384 25.54 -26.19 3.15
C ASN A 384 24.51 -26.28 2.02
N CYS A 385 24.53 -27.37 1.24
CA CYS A 385 23.50 -27.62 0.24
C CYS A 385 22.10 -27.74 0.88
N LEU A 386 21.98 -28.41 2.03
CA LEU A 386 20.71 -28.57 2.74
C LEU A 386 20.14 -27.23 3.25
N ARG A 387 21.00 -26.25 3.59
CA ARG A 387 20.58 -24.90 4.02
C ARG A 387 20.10 -24.00 2.87
N ILE A 388 20.68 -24.18 1.68
CA ILE A 388 20.39 -23.40 0.47
C ILE A 388 19.16 -23.97 -0.26
N LEU A 389 19.01 -25.29 -0.24
CA LEU A 389 18.00 -26.02 -1.00
C LEU A 389 16.56 -25.55 -0.74
N PRO A 390 16.10 -25.27 0.49
CA PRO A 390 14.74 -24.79 0.74
C PRO A 390 14.40 -23.49 0.01
N SER A 391 15.33 -22.52 -0.02
CA SER A 391 15.12 -21.24 -0.69
C SER A 391 15.08 -21.37 -2.21
N VAL A 392 15.87 -22.27 -2.77
CA VAL A 392 15.90 -22.52 -4.22
C VAL A 392 14.69 -23.38 -4.63
N MET A 393 14.30 -24.34 -3.80
CA MET A 393 13.15 -25.23 -4.05
C MET A 393 11.83 -24.45 -4.06
N ASP A 394 11.65 -23.44 -3.21
CA ASP A 394 10.46 -22.57 -3.21
C ASP A 394 10.21 -21.88 -4.57
N VAL A 395 11.28 -21.62 -5.32
CA VAL A 395 11.22 -21.04 -6.68
C VAL A 395 10.97 -22.12 -7.73
N ILE A 396 11.74 -23.20 -7.70
CA ILE A 396 11.76 -24.24 -8.75
C ILE A 396 10.51 -25.15 -8.68
N ILE A 397 9.88 -25.30 -7.51
CA ILE A 397 8.72 -26.19 -7.35
C ILE A 397 7.49 -25.71 -8.13
N ARG A 398 7.36 -24.40 -8.40
CA ARG A 398 6.21 -23.81 -9.12
C ARG A 398 6.16 -24.19 -10.61
N PRO A 399 7.24 -24.06 -11.39
CA PRO A 399 7.24 -24.54 -12.78
C PRO A 399 7.20 -26.08 -12.86
N LEU A 400 7.71 -26.78 -11.84
CA LEU A 400 7.66 -28.25 -11.77
C LEU A 400 6.27 -28.79 -11.39
N SER A 401 5.39 -27.98 -10.79
CA SER A 401 4.05 -28.42 -10.42
C SER A 401 3.08 -28.41 -11.61
N VAL A 402 2.21 -29.41 -11.66
CA VAL A 402 1.03 -29.36 -12.53
C VAL A 402 0.00 -28.48 -11.82
N SER A 403 -0.39 -27.38 -12.44
CA SER A 403 -1.35 -26.44 -11.88
C SER A 403 -2.72 -27.11 -11.67
N PHE A 404 -3.32 -26.84 -10.51
CA PHE A 404 -4.69 -27.27 -10.20
C PHE A 404 -5.66 -26.60 -11.20
N GLY A 405 -6.18 -27.35 -12.19
CA GLY A 405 -7.25 -26.89 -13.08
C GLY A 405 -7.00 -26.91 -14.60
N GLN A 406 -5.90 -27.48 -15.11
CA GLN A 406 -5.81 -27.81 -16.55
C GLN A 406 -6.34 -29.23 -16.82
N ASP A 407 -7.13 -29.35 -17.89
CA ASP A 407 -7.91 -30.52 -18.30
C ASP A 407 -7.25 -31.88 -18.01
N THR A 408 -7.99 -32.73 -17.32
CA THR A 408 -7.71 -34.16 -17.07
C THR A 408 -7.39 -34.98 -18.32
N ALA A 409 -7.62 -34.42 -19.52
CA ALA A 409 -7.34 -35.06 -20.81
C ALA A 409 -5.86 -34.99 -21.25
N LYS A 410 -5.02 -34.11 -20.68
CA LYS A 410 -3.56 -34.05 -20.99
C LYS A 410 -2.68 -34.86 -20.02
N LEU A 411 -3.29 -35.60 -19.08
CA LEU A 411 -2.58 -36.29 -18.00
C LEU A 411 -1.82 -37.57 -18.43
N GLN A 412 -2.03 -38.06 -19.66
CA GLN A 412 -1.39 -39.29 -20.15
C GLN A 412 -0.07 -39.08 -20.91
N SER A 413 0.39 -37.84 -21.08
CA SER A 413 1.64 -37.55 -21.80
C SER A 413 2.63 -36.65 -21.05
N ALA A 414 2.53 -36.56 -19.72
CA ALA A 414 3.58 -35.94 -18.91
C ALA A 414 4.74 -36.93 -18.73
N SER A 415 5.95 -36.49 -19.05
CA SER A 415 7.19 -37.25 -19.18
C SER A 415 7.64 -38.00 -17.91
N SER A 416 8.52 -38.99 -18.14
CA SER A 416 9.29 -39.76 -17.14
C SER A 416 9.90 -38.92 -16.00
N ASP A 417 10.25 -37.66 -16.27
CA ASP A 417 11.07 -36.82 -15.39
C ASP A 417 10.31 -36.23 -14.19
N CYS A 418 8.98 -36.01 -14.30
CA CYS A 418 8.17 -35.58 -13.16
C CYS A 418 8.07 -36.66 -12.06
N CYS A 419 8.23 -37.94 -12.41
CA CYS A 419 8.23 -39.02 -11.43
C CYS A 419 9.49 -39.00 -10.54
N GLU A 420 10.65 -38.58 -11.06
CA GLU A 420 11.90 -38.55 -10.29
C GLU A 420 11.87 -37.49 -9.18
N VAL A 421 11.37 -36.29 -9.50
CA VAL A 421 11.18 -35.20 -8.52
C VAL A 421 10.20 -35.64 -7.41
N GLN A 422 9.08 -36.26 -7.80
CA GLN A 422 8.09 -36.74 -6.83
C GLN A 422 8.66 -37.84 -5.91
N GLN A 423 9.45 -38.78 -6.45
CA GLN A 423 10.11 -39.82 -5.66
C GLN A 423 11.13 -39.24 -4.67
N ALA A 424 11.90 -38.24 -5.08
CA ALA A 424 12.84 -37.56 -4.20
C ALA A 424 12.13 -36.85 -3.03
N ILE A 425 11.02 -36.15 -3.29
CA ILE A 425 10.21 -35.48 -2.26
C ILE A 425 9.59 -36.51 -1.29
N MET A 426 9.10 -37.64 -1.80
CA MET A 426 8.59 -38.73 -0.95
C MET A 426 9.70 -39.31 -0.05
N HIS A 427 10.92 -39.46 -0.55
CA HIS A 427 12.06 -39.91 0.26
C HIS A 427 12.44 -38.90 1.35
N TRP A 428 12.42 -37.59 1.04
CA TRP A 428 12.63 -36.53 2.03
C TRP A 428 11.54 -36.51 3.11
N LEU A 429 10.27 -36.72 2.74
CA LEU A 429 9.17 -36.88 3.68
C LEU A 429 9.39 -38.07 4.63
N GLN A 430 9.70 -39.25 4.09
CA GLN A 430 9.97 -40.45 4.90
C GLN A 430 11.15 -40.24 5.85
N ARG A 431 12.18 -39.54 5.38
CA ARG A 431 13.32 -39.15 6.22
C ARG A 431 12.89 -38.20 7.34
N THR A 432 12.11 -37.16 7.07
CA THR A 432 11.61 -36.26 8.14
C THR A 432 10.68 -36.97 9.13
N GLN A 433 9.90 -37.95 8.68
CA GLN A 433 9.08 -38.79 9.57
C GLN A 433 9.90 -39.65 10.52
N SER A 434 11.17 -39.97 10.21
CA SER A 434 12.05 -40.72 11.12
C SER A 434 12.50 -39.92 12.34
N PHE A 435 12.50 -38.58 12.26
CA PHE A 435 12.98 -37.69 13.32
C PHE A 435 12.02 -37.60 14.52
N PRO A 436 12.52 -37.32 15.74
CA PRO A 436 11.66 -37.08 16.89
C PRO A 436 10.72 -35.88 16.66
N PRO A 437 9.53 -35.85 17.30
CA PRO A 437 8.60 -34.74 17.13
C PRO A 437 9.22 -33.42 17.62
N LEU A 438 8.82 -32.32 16.99
CA LEU A 438 9.41 -30.98 17.15
C LEU A 438 9.39 -30.50 18.61
N ASN A 439 8.35 -30.85 19.36
CA ASN A 439 8.23 -30.48 20.79
C ASN A 439 9.26 -31.16 21.70
N ALA A 440 9.94 -32.23 21.26
CA ALA A 440 10.95 -32.95 22.03
C ALA A 440 12.38 -32.42 21.82
N TRP A 441 12.57 -31.46 20.92
CA TRP A 441 13.90 -30.95 20.56
C TRP A 441 14.45 -30.04 21.66
N GLN A 442 15.70 -30.25 22.07
CA GLN A 442 16.33 -29.44 23.14
C GLN A 442 17.42 -28.48 22.60
N THR A 443 17.89 -28.70 21.37
CA THR A 443 18.91 -27.90 20.66
C THR A 443 18.57 -27.78 19.18
N THR A 444 19.08 -26.74 18.50
CA THR A 444 19.05 -26.57 17.04
C THR A 444 19.95 -27.65 16.42
N GLU A 445 19.41 -28.84 16.18
CA GLU A 445 20.10 -29.94 15.51
C GLU A 445 19.91 -29.82 13.98
N ASP A 446 20.79 -30.46 13.20
CA ASP A 446 20.80 -30.53 11.71
C ASP A 446 19.50 -31.10 11.07
N MET A 447 18.45 -31.31 11.87
CA MET A 447 17.11 -31.73 11.48
C MET A 447 16.24 -30.55 11.02
N GLU A 448 16.51 -29.30 11.45
CA GLU A 448 15.72 -28.12 11.09
C GLU A 448 15.65 -27.91 9.57
N ASP A 449 16.81 -27.99 8.92
CA ASP A 449 16.98 -27.78 7.48
C ASP A 449 16.15 -28.78 6.65
N TRP A 450 15.99 -30.02 7.13
CA TRP A 450 15.13 -31.02 6.51
C TRP A 450 13.64 -30.68 6.59
N PHE A 451 13.18 -30.11 7.72
CA PHE A 451 11.80 -29.64 7.82
C PHE A 451 11.56 -28.44 6.90
N TYR A 452 12.52 -27.51 6.82
CA TYR A 452 12.43 -26.39 5.87
C TYR A 452 12.38 -26.86 4.42
N LEU A 453 13.19 -27.86 4.06
CA LEU A 453 13.20 -28.46 2.73
C LEU A 453 11.83 -29.06 2.39
N VAL A 454 11.28 -29.88 3.29
CA VAL A 454 9.95 -30.48 3.07
C VAL A 454 8.88 -29.40 2.94
N ILE A 455 8.87 -28.38 3.82
CA ILE A 455 7.89 -27.29 3.76
C ILE A 455 7.97 -26.53 2.43
N SER A 456 9.18 -26.26 1.91
CA SER A 456 9.36 -25.57 0.62
C SER A 456 8.83 -26.34 -0.59
N CYS A 457 8.65 -27.66 -0.48
CA CYS A 457 8.09 -28.50 -1.54
C CYS A 457 6.55 -28.37 -1.68
N TYR A 458 5.91 -27.65 -0.76
CA TYR A 458 4.45 -27.46 -0.70
C TYR A 458 4.09 -25.96 -0.67
N PRO A 459 4.29 -25.24 -1.78
CA PRO A 459 3.96 -23.82 -1.87
C PRO A 459 2.45 -23.61 -1.67
N VAL A 460 2.09 -22.57 -0.91
CA VAL A 460 0.68 -22.22 -0.68
C VAL A 460 0.47 -20.77 -1.07
N ARG A 461 -0.47 -20.48 -1.97
CA ARG A 461 -0.80 -19.10 -2.35
C ARG A 461 -1.97 -18.57 -1.55
N GLN A 462 -1.79 -17.37 -1.01
CA GLN A 462 -2.90 -16.55 -0.53
C GLN A 462 -3.51 -15.80 -1.72
N ILE A 463 -4.82 -15.95 -1.95
CA ILE A 463 -5.52 -15.16 -2.97
C ILE A 463 -5.80 -13.77 -2.39
N GLU A 464 -5.31 -12.72 -3.06
CA GLU A 464 -5.67 -11.33 -2.74
C GLU A 464 -7.21 -11.19 -2.74
N GLY A 465 -7.77 -10.72 -1.63
CA GLY A 465 -9.21 -10.61 -1.43
C GLY A 465 -9.86 -11.84 -0.79
N ALA A 466 -9.53 -12.10 0.48
CA ALA A 466 -10.28 -12.92 1.44
C ALA A 466 -10.74 -14.34 1.00
N LYS A 467 -10.19 -14.89 -0.08
CA LYS A 467 -10.57 -16.20 -0.65
C LYS A 467 -9.49 -17.26 -0.39
N GLY A 468 -9.42 -17.74 0.85
CA GLY A 468 -8.73 -18.98 1.27
C GLY A 468 -7.27 -19.17 0.83
N LEU A 469 -6.71 -20.31 1.26
CA LEU A 469 -5.46 -20.84 0.72
C LEU A 469 -5.75 -21.69 -0.51
N ARG A 470 -4.91 -21.58 -1.55
CA ARG A 470 -4.90 -22.57 -2.64
C ARG A 470 -3.56 -23.28 -2.70
N PRO A 471 -3.56 -24.64 -2.73
CA PRO A 471 -2.35 -25.39 -3.05
C PRO A 471 -1.95 -25.12 -4.51
N GLU A 472 -0.67 -24.79 -4.74
CA GLU A 472 -0.15 -24.57 -6.11
C GLU A 472 0.32 -25.87 -6.79
N ARG A 473 0.40 -26.97 -6.03
CA ARG A 473 0.85 -28.28 -6.51
C ARG A 473 -0.23 -29.34 -6.34
N TYR A 474 -0.42 -30.17 -7.37
CA TYR A 474 -1.17 -31.41 -7.22
C TYR A 474 -0.32 -32.43 -6.43
N VAL A 475 -0.87 -32.94 -5.32
CA VAL A 475 -0.22 -33.91 -4.44
C VAL A 475 -0.90 -35.27 -4.63
N SER A 476 -0.12 -36.34 -4.83
CA SER A 476 -0.68 -37.68 -4.98
C SER A 476 -1.29 -38.17 -3.66
N SER A 477 -2.20 -39.15 -3.74
CA SER A 477 -2.82 -39.75 -2.55
C SER A 477 -1.80 -40.35 -1.58
N THR A 478 -0.69 -40.89 -2.08
CA THR A 478 0.40 -41.44 -1.27
C THR A 478 1.22 -40.37 -0.57
N GLU A 479 1.54 -39.27 -1.26
CA GLU A 479 2.28 -38.13 -0.69
C GLU A 479 1.43 -37.40 0.35
N ARG A 480 0.13 -37.24 0.10
CA ARG A 480 -0.86 -36.68 1.05
C ARG A 480 -0.96 -37.49 2.33
N MET A 481 -0.96 -38.82 2.23
CA MET A 481 -0.97 -39.73 3.39
C MET A 481 0.29 -39.56 4.25
N LEU A 482 1.48 -39.49 3.64
CA LEU A 482 2.74 -39.28 4.36
C LEU A 482 2.79 -37.92 5.07
N LEU A 483 2.26 -36.87 4.43
CA LEU A 483 2.18 -35.54 5.03
C LEU A 483 1.22 -35.51 6.23
N PHE A 484 0.09 -36.19 6.11
CA PHE A 484 -0.87 -36.35 7.20
C PHE A 484 -0.32 -37.15 8.38
N GLU A 485 0.41 -38.25 8.12
CA GLU A 485 1.09 -39.03 9.16
C GLU A 485 2.16 -38.21 9.91
N LEU A 486 2.90 -37.37 9.18
CA LEU A 486 3.87 -36.44 9.77
C LEU A 486 3.16 -35.47 10.72
N PHE A 487 2.02 -34.89 10.31
CA PHE A 487 1.19 -34.05 11.16
C PHE A 487 0.69 -34.79 12.42
N GLN A 488 0.15 -36.00 12.27
CA GLN A 488 -0.33 -36.80 13.40
C GLN A 488 0.77 -37.10 14.42
N LYS A 489 2.01 -37.33 13.97
CA LYS A 489 3.17 -37.54 14.86
C LYS A 489 3.42 -36.34 15.78
N GLN A 490 3.19 -35.12 15.28
CA GLN A 490 3.36 -33.90 16.06
C GLN A 490 2.22 -33.69 17.08
N ARG A 491 1.02 -34.21 16.80
CA ARG A 491 -0.13 -34.20 17.72
C ARG A 491 0.04 -35.19 18.88
N LYS A 492 0.38 -36.45 18.60
CA LYS A 492 0.35 -37.58 19.57
C LYS A 492 1.23 -37.38 20.81
N ASN A 493 2.31 -36.59 20.75
CA ASN A 493 3.18 -36.31 21.90
C ASN A 493 2.84 -35.00 22.66
N SER A 494 1.84 -34.22 22.22
CA SER A 494 1.46 -32.97 22.88
C SER A 494 0.71 -33.17 24.21
N ALA A 495 0.27 -34.39 24.52
CA ALA A 495 -0.51 -34.67 25.72
C ALA A 495 0.33 -34.84 27.01
N LEU A 496 1.68 -34.90 26.92
CA LEU A 496 2.53 -35.33 28.04
C LEU A 496 3.84 -34.54 28.27
N SER A 497 4.11 -33.40 27.61
CA SER A 497 5.38 -32.69 27.84
C SER A 497 5.31 -31.17 27.68
N VAL A 498 6.16 -30.48 28.46
CA VAL A 498 6.45 -29.05 28.47
C VAL A 498 6.46 -28.48 27.05
N ILE A 499 5.62 -27.47 26.77
CA ILE A 499 5.62 -26.79 25.48
C ILE A 499 7.00 -26.18 25.25
N ASN A 500 7.71 -26.66 24.24
CA ASN A 500 9.00 -26.12 23.87
C ASN A 500 8.83 -24.67 23.39
N LYS A 501 9.44 -23.72 24.11
CA LYS A 501 9.32 -22.28 23.84
C LYS A 501 10.33 -21.77 22.81
N LEU A 502 11.18 -22.63 22.25
CA LEU A 502 12.15 -22.22 21.24
C LEU A 502 11.44 -21.60 20.01
N PRO A 503 11.76 -20.34 19.63
CA PRO A 503 11.08 -19.64 18.53
C PRO A 503 11.16 -20.40 17.20
N VAL A 504 12.31 -21.02 16.89
CA VAL A 504 12.53 -21.77 15.65
C VAL A 504 11.59 -22.98 15.53
N VAL A 505 11.47 -23.75 16.62
CA VAL A 505 10.58 -24.92 16.71
C VAL A 505 9.12 -24.51 16.51
N GLN A 506 8.71 -23.38 17.10
CA GLN A 506 7.35 -22.86 16.95
C GLN A 506 7.08 -22.37 15.53
N ILE A 507 8.04 -21.72 14.88
CA ILE A 507 7.90 -21.26 13.49
C ILE A 507 7.75 -22.45 12.56
N LEU A 508 8.59 -23.48 12.70
CA LEU A 508 8.50 -24.73 11.94
C LEU A 508 7.14 -25.42 12.15
N LEU A 509 6.68 -25.52 13.41
CA LEU A 509 5.39 -26.10 13.74
C LEU A 509 4.24 -25.30 13.09
N SER A 510 4.28 -23.97 13.12
CA SER A 510 3.26 -23.11 12.52
C SER A 510 3.16 -23.28 11.00
N LYS A 511 4.30 -23.40 10.32
CA LYS A 511 4.36 -23.61 8.88
C LYS A 511 3.91 -25.02 8.49
N MET A 512 4.32 -26.04 9.23
CA MET A 512 3.94 -27.41 8.97
C MET A 512 2.43 -27.63 9.18
N ILE A 513 1.83 -27.04 10.23
CA ILE A 513 0.37 -27.08 10.42
C ILE A 513 -0.34 -26.36 9.27
N LEU A 514 0.18 -25.21 8.81
CA LEU A 514 -0.41 -24.48 7.69
C LEU A 514 -0.39 -25.29 6.39
N VAL A 515 0.73 -25.95 6.08
CA VAL A 515 0.83 -26.86 4.91
C VAL A 515 -0.16 -28.01 5.04
N ALA A 516 -0.27 -28.62 6.23
CA ALA A 516 -1.24 -29.70 6.47
C ALA A 516 -2.69 -29.22 6.29
N VAL A 517 -3.04 -28.02 6.74
CA VAL A 517 -4.36 -27.41 6.50
C VAL A 517 -4.58 -27.11 5.02
N ALA A 518 -3.57 -26.68 4.27
CA ALA A 518 -3.72 -26.37 2.85
C ALA A 518 -3.93 -27.62 1.97
N TYR A 519 -3.23 -28.73 2.29
CA TYR A 519 -3.17 -29.92 1.43
C TYR A 519 -3.95 -31.14 1.94
N CYS A 520 -4.23 -31.23 3.26
CA CYS A 520 -4.83 -32.40 3.90
C CYS A 520 -6.11 -32.11 4.68
N TRP A 521 -6.73 -30.93 4.53
CA TRP A 521 -7.92 -30.55 5.32
C TRP A 521 -9.10 -31.53 5.21
N GLU A 522 -9.25 -32.21 4.05
CA GLU A 522 -10.30 -33.22 3.83
C GLU A 522 -10.11 -34.48 4.71
N ASP A 523 -8.87 -34.78 5.09
CA ASP A 523 -8.51 -36.00 5.82
C ASP A 523 -8.50 -35.79 7.36
N PHE A 524 -8.81 -34.58 7.85
CA PHE A 524 -8.72 -34.22 9.27
C PHE A 524 -9.91 -34.72 10.11
N SER A 525 -9.61 -35.29 11.28
CA SER A 525 -10.63 -35.63 12.29
C SER A 525 -11.03 -34.40 13.15
N GLU A 526 -12.11 -34.53 13.93
CA GLU A 526 -12.58 -33.45 14.82
C GLU A 526 -11.49 -33.01 15.82
N ASP A 527 -10.77 -33.96 16.40
CA ASP A 527 -9.69 -33.66 17.33
C ASP A 527 -8.47 -33.02 16.64
N ASP A 528 -8.26 -33.29 15.34
CA ASP A 528 -7.19 -32.66 14.56
C ASP A 528 -7.50 -31.17 14.39
N TRP A 529 -8.75 -30.83 14.06
CA TRP A 529 -9.20 -29.45 14.00
C TRP A 529 -9.15 -28.75 15.37
N GLU A 530 -9.51 -29.43 16.46
CA GLU A 530 -9.39 -28.85 17.80
C GLU A 530 -7.94 -28.53 18.16
N PHE A 531 -7.01 -29.44 17.84
CA PHE A 531 -5.57 -29.20 18.03
C PHE A 531 -5.07 -28.02 17.20
N VAL A 532 -5.47 -27.92 15.93
CA VAL A 532 -5.08 -26.83 15.02
C VAL A 532 -5.61 -25.48 15.52
N LEU A 533 -6.90 -25.40 15.86
CA LEU A 533 -7.52 -24.17 16.38
C LEU A 533 -6.91 -23.74 17.72
N TYR A 534 -6.59 -24.70 18.60
CA TYR A 534 -5.87 -24.43 19.85
C TYR A 534 -4.48 -23.82 19.59
N ARG A 535 -3.70 -24.37 18.66
CA ARG A 535 -2.38 -23.85 18.29
C ARG A 535 -2.47 -22.46 17.65
N PHE A 536 -3.42 -22.26 16.72
CA PHE A 536 -3.64 -20.95 16.11
C PHE A 536 -3.98 -19.90 17.15
N ARG A 537 -4.90 -20.22 18.07
CA ARG A 537 -5.22 -19.33 19.19
C ARG A 537 -3.98 -18.98 20.01
N TRP A 538 -3.18 -19.98 20.39
CA TRP A 538 -1.99 -19.77 21.23
C TRP A 538 -0.96 -18.84 20.56
N TRP A 539 -0.70 -19.01 19.26
CA TRP A 539 0.21 -18.12 18.52
C TRP A 539 -0.34 -16.70 18.34
N ILE A 540 -1.65 -16.55 18.13
CA ILE A 540 -2.29 -15.23 18.06
C ILE A 540 -2.25 -14.55 19.42
N GLU A 541 -2.52 -15.27 20.52
CA GLU A 541 -2.43 -14.75 21.89
C GLU A 541 -1.00 -14.30 22.24
N ALA A 542 0.04 -14.98 21.74
CA ALA A 542 1.43 -14.52 21.91
C ALA A 542 1.68 -13.15 21.24
N ALA A 543 1.12 -12.92 20.05
CA ALA A 543 1.19 -11.61 19.39
C ALA A 543 0.35 -10.54 20.11
N VAL A 544 -0.81 -10.92 20.69
CA VAL A 544 -1.63 -10.02 21.50
C VAL A 544 -0.86 -9.51 22.70
N VAL A 545 -0.20 -10.39 23.47
CA VAL A 545 0.57 -10.00 24.66
C VAL A 545 1.65 -8.99 24.32
N VAL A 546 2.39 -9.21 23.23
CA VAL A 546 3.40 -8.26 22.74
C VAL A 546 2.80 -6.88 22.46
N MET A 547 1.68 -6.83 21.74
CA MET A 547 1.07 -5.55 21.39
C MET A 547 0.39 -4.86 22.58
N GLU A 548 -0.13 -5.61 23.56
CA GLU A 548 -0.65 -5.06 24.82
C GLU A 548 0.49 -4.46 25.66
N GLU A 549 1.64 -5.15 25.75
CA GLU A 549 2.85 -4.64 26.40
C GLU A 549 3.38 -3.36 25.74
N VAL A 550 3.41 -3.32 24.39
CA VAL A 550 3.79 -2.10 23.64
C VAL A 550 2.84 -0.95 23.97
N ALA A 551 1.52 -1.19 24.00
CA ALA A 551 0.53 -0.16 24.32
C ALA A 551 0.71 0.38 25.75
N GLU A 552 0.95 -0.50 26.74
CA GLU A 552 1.19 -0.14 28.13
C GLU A 552 2.50 0.64 28.30
N ASN A 553 3.57 0.20 27.64
CA ASN A 553 4.87 0.88 27.66
C ASN A 553 4.79 2.27 27.03
N VAL A 554 4.14 2.42 25.87
CA VAL A 554 3.91 3.73 25.24
C VAL A 554 3.06 4.63 26.13
N ASN A 555 2.01 4.09 26.77
CA ASN A 555 1.19 4.84 27.71
C ASN A 555 2.02 5.31 28.93
N GLY A 556 2.85 4.42 29.50
CA GLY A 556 3.77 4.74 30.61
C GLY A 556 4.76 5.84 30.26
N VAL A 557 5.41 5.74 29.10
CA VAL A 557 6.32 6.78 28.59
C VAL A 557 5.63 8.14 28.47
N ILE A 558 4.38 8.18 28.01
CA ILE A 558 3.62 9.42 27.85
C ILE A 558 3.14 9.98 29.20
N THR A 559 2.73 9.13 30.15
CA THR A 559 2.31 9.57 31.49
C THR A 559 3.48 10.04 32.35
N ASP A 560 4.64 9.38 32.22
CA ASP A 560 5.84 9.68 33.01
C ASP A 560 6.66 10.84 32.40
N GLY A 561 6.55 11.05 31.08
CA GLY A 561 7.23 12.10 30.31
C GLY A 561 6.76 13.55 30.57
N SER A 562 5.88 13.77 31.54
CA SER A 562 5.47 15.12 31.98
C SER A 562 6.59 15.91 32.67
N SER A 563 7.77 15.32 32.88
CA SER A 563 8.98 15.98 33.38
C SER A 563 10.03 16.17 32.28
N CYS A 564 9.98 17.33 31.59
CA CYS A 564 11.06 17.99 30.85
C CYS A 564 12.27 17.12 30.35
N GLU A 565 12.03 16.08 29.54
CA GLU A 565 13.08 15.37 28.77
C GLU A 565 13.03 15.78 27.29
N HIS A 566 14.19 15.81 26.61
CA HIS A 566 14.30 16.16 25.19
C HIS A 566 13.44 15.22 24.30
N LEU A 567 12.65 15.81 23.38
CA LEU A 567 11.75 15.12 22.44
C LEU A 567 12.43 13.94 21.69
N GLU A 568 13.70 14.09 21.33
CA GLU A 568 14.49 13.07 20.62
C GLU A 568 14.76 11.82 21.46
N VAL A 569 15.00 11.96 22.77
CA VAL A 569 15.26 10.82 23.67
C VAL A 569 13.98 10.01 23.87
N MET A 570 12.84 10.69 23.95
CA MET A 570 11.53 10.07 24.07
C MET A 570 11.10 9.37 22.79
N LEU A 571 11.34 9.98 21.61
CA LEU A 571 11.12 9.33 20.31
C LEU A 571 12.00 8.10 20.14
N LYS A 572 13.25 8.13 20.63
CA LYS A 572 14.13 6.96 20.63
C LYS A 572 13.59 5.86 21.55
N ARG A 573 13.12 6.18 22.77
CA ARG A 573 12.49 5.21 23.67
C ARG A 573 11.22 4.61 23.04
N ILE A 574 10.39 5.40 22.36
CA ILE A 574 9.20 4.91 21.64
C ILE A 574 9.60 4.00 20.48
N ASN A 575 10.66 4.34 19.75
CA ASN A 575 11.17 3.49 18.67
C ASN A 575 11.70 2.15 19.22
N ASP A 576 12.46 2.20 20.31
CA ASP A 576 13.02 1.03 20.97
C ASP A 576 11.93 0.13 21.59
N THR A 577 10.80 0.69 22.06
CA THR A 577 9.66 -0.10 22.55
C THR A 577 8.81 -0.70 21.45
N VAL A 578 8.74 -0.05 20.28
CA VAL A 578 7.97 -0.53 19.12
C VAL A 578 8.76 -1.57 18.31
N LEU A 579 10.09 -1.54 18.35
CA LEU A 579 10.99 -2.54 17.76
C LEU A 579 11.01 -3.83 18.61
N VAL A 580 9.91 -4.58 18.58
CA VAL A 580 9.81 -5.89 19.26
C VAL A 580 10.29 -7.01 18.33
N ASP A 581 10.77 -8.11 18.93
CA ASP A 581 11.07 -9.37 18.25
C ASP A 581 9.95 -9.74 17.25
N SER A 582 10.29 -9.82 15.95
CA SER A 582 9.34 -10.18 14.88
C SER A 582 8.77 -11.60 14.97
N SER A 583 9.26 -12.42 15.90
CA SER A 583 8.91 -13.85 15.97
C SER A 583 7.43 -14.13 16.33
N PRO A 584 6.79 -13.46 17.31
CA PRO A 584 5.38 -13.69 17.62
C PRO A 584 4.45 -13.18 16.52
N ILE A 585 4.82 -12.08 15.85
CA ILE A 585 4.07 -11.56 14.70
C ILE A 585 4.14 -12.52 13.51
N LYS A 586 5.30 -13.13 13.24
CA LYS A 586 5.46 -14.18 12.21
C LYS A 586 4.63 -15.42 12.53
N LEU A 587 4.62 -15.87 13.79
CA LEU A 587 3.77 -16.98 14.25
C LEU A 587 2.28 -16.67 14.11
N GLY A 588 1.88 -15.47 14.55
CA GLY A 588 0.52 -14.96 14.41
C GLY A 588 0.09 -14.88 12.96
N SER A 589 0.97 -14.45 12.04
CA SER A 589 0.68 -14.38 10.60
C SER A 589 0.30 -15.76 10.04
N ASN A 590 1.13 -16.78 10.27
CA ASN A 590 0.82 -18.15 9.82
C ASN A 590 -0.50 -18.67 10.43
N ALA A 591 -0.76 -18.38 11.70
CA ALA A 591 -1.99 -18.75 12.38
C ALA A 591 -3.23 -18.06 11.78
N LEU A 592 -3.15 -16.76 11.48
CA LEU A 592 -4.24 -16.00 10.88
C LEU A 592 -4.55 -16.47 9.46
N ILE A 593 -3.54 -16.80 8.67
CA ILE A 593 -3.71 -17.37 7.33
C ILE A 593 -4.47 -18.71 7.43
N GLY A 594 -4.02 -19.60 8.30
CA GLY A 594 -4.70 -20.89 8.53
C GLY A 594 -6.13 -20.73 9.03
N PHE A 595 -6.36 -19.83 9.98
CA PHE A 595 -7.69 -19.54 10.52
C PHE A 595 -8.63 -18.90 9.50
N SER A 596 -8.13 -18.02 8.63
CA SER A 596 -8.92 -17.42 7.55
C SER A 596 -9.40 -18.48 6.55
N SER A 597 -8.61 -19.52 6.32
CA SER A 597 -8.99 -20.67 5.49
C SER A 597 -10.06 -21.51 6.16
N PHE A 598 -9.92 -21.80 7.45
CA PHE A 598 -10.97 -22.46 8.24
C PHE A 598 -12.30 -21.70 8.21
N CYS A 599 -12.27 -20.37 8.33
CA CYS A 599 -13.47 -19.52 8.25
C CYS A 599 -14.14 -19.59 6.86
N ASN A 600 -13.37 -19.77 5.79
CA ASN A 600 -13.91 -19.91 4.44
C ASN A 600 -14.46 -21.33 4.19
N LEU A 601 -13.81 -22.37 4.72
CA LEU A 601 -14.25 -23.76 4.62
C LEU A 601 -15.57 -24.00 5.38
N SER A 602 -15.66 -23.54 6.63
CA SER A 602 -16.90 -23.59 7.43
C SER A 602 -18.07 -22.82 6.78
N GLY A 603 -17.78 -21.76 6.01
CA GLY A 603 -18.79 -21.03 5.24
C GLY A 603 -19.30 -21.75 3.98
N ILE A 604 -18.56 -22.74 3.46
CA ILE A 604 -18.96 -23.57 2.32
C ILE A 604 -19.85 -24.72 2.78
N GLU A 605 -19.53 -25.38 3.91
CA GLU A 605 -20.36 -26.44 4.50
C GLU A 605 -21.76 -25.92 4.90
N ALA A 606 -21.90 -24.64 5.28
CA ALA A 606 -23.20 -24.05 5.58
C ALA A 606 -24.13 -23.85 4.35
N LYS A 607 -23.63 -24.06 3.12
CA LYS A 607 -24.41 -23.92 1.87
C LYS A 607 -24.88 -25.25 1.27
N GLU A 608 -24.38 -26.39 1.74
CA GLU A 608 -24.92 -27.70 1.37
C GLU A 608 -26.03 -28.12 2.35
N PRO A 609 -27.20 -28.59 1.87
CA PRO A 609 -28.24 -29.07 2.76
C PRO A 609 -27.87 -30.50 3.19
N VAL A 610 -27.07 -30.64 4.25
CA VAL A 610 -26.71 -31.96 4.81
C VAL A 610 -27.40 -32.19 6.15
N ASP A 611 -27.96 -33.39 6.23
CA ASP A 611 -28.76 -33.96 7.31
C ASP A 611 -28.19 -33.74 8.72
N VAL A 612 -29.15 -33.56 9.63
CA VAL A 612 -29.04 -33.44 11.09
C VAL A 612 -28.09 -34.49 11.68
N SER A 613 -26.79 -34.18 11.74
CA SER A 613 -25.82 -34.91 12.55
C SER A 613 -25.11 -33.95 13.52
N SER A 614 -25.79 -33.77 14.66
CA SER A 614 -25.39 -33.19 15.95
C SER A 614 -25.16 -31.65 16.06
N PRO A 615 -26.13 -30.90 16.64
CA PRO A 615 -25.97 -29.46 16.94
C PRO A 615 -24.81 -29.14 17.90
N LEU A 616 -24.42 -30.10 18.76
CA LEU A 616 -23.28 -29.98 19.68
C LEU A 616 -21.90 -29.81 18.98
N LYS A 617 -21.77 -30.17 17.70
CA LYS A 617 -20.53 -30.02 16.92
C LYS A 617 -20.32 -28.58 16.45
N ILE A 618 -21.37 -27.97 15.93
CA ILE A 618 -21.40 -26.58 15.46
C ILE A 618 -21.08 -25.63 16.64
N ASP A 619 -21.63 -25.92 17.81
CA ASP A 619 -21.43 -25.09 19.01
C ASP A 619 -19.95 -25.03 19.47
N ARG A 620 -19.19 -26.12 19.39
CA ARG A 620 -17.78 -26.14 19.82
C ARG A 620 -16.86 -25.39 18.86
N TRP A 621 -17.06 -25.55 17.55
CA TRP A 621 -16.28 -24.84 16.54
C TRP A 621 -16.58 -23.34 16.55
N GLU A 622 -17.85 -22.96 16.71
CA GLU A 622 -18.23 -21.55 16.89
C GLU A 622 -17.62 -20.97 18.17
N MET A 623 -17.57 -21.71 19.29
CA MET A 623 -16.87 -21.25 20.50
C MET A 623 -15.37 -21.03 20.28
N ALA A 624 -14.67 -21.95 19.61
CA ALA A 624 -13.25 -21.81 19.32
C ALA A 624 -13.00 -20.61 18.38
N LYS A 625 -13.82 -20.46 17.34
CA LYS A 625 -13.83 -19.31 16.42
C LYS A 625 -14.07 -18.00 17.14
N HIS A 626 -15.04 -17.93 18.05
CA HIS A 626 -15.31 -16.72 18.84
C HIS A 626 -14.11 -16.30 19.69
N ARG A 627 -13.40 -17.25 20.32
CA ARG A 627 -12.21 -16.95 21.12
C ARG A 627 -11.04 -16.44 20.27
N ILE A 628 -10.85 -17.00 19.08
CA ILE A 628 -9.82 -16.51 18.16
C ILE A 628 -10.17 -15.10 17.66
N ILE A 629 -11.43 -14.85 17.31
CA ILE A 629 -11.90 -13.50 16.92
C ILE A 629 -11.73 -12.50 18.06
N GLU A 630 -11.97 -12.90 19.31
CA GLU A 630 -11.71 -12.06 20.49
C GLU A 630 -10.23 -11.67 20.59
N ALA A 631 -9.30 -12.62 20.40
CA ALA A 631 -7.88 -12.34 20.38
C ALA A 631 -7.48 -11.40 19.22
N VAL A 632 -8.06 -11.59 18.02
CA VAL A 632 -7.86 -10.69 16.87
C VAL A 632 -8.37 -9.28 17.16
N LEU A 633 -9.53 -9.15 17.82
CA LEU A 633 -10.06 -7.84 18.23
C LEU A 633 -9.16 -7.17 19.27
N ARG A 634 -8.64 -7.91 20.26
CA ARG A 634 -7.68 -7.38 21.24
C ARG A 634 -6.42 -6.85 20.56
N LEU A 635 -5.87 -7.60 19.61
CA LEU A 635 -4.72 -7.18 18.80
C LEU A 635 -4.99 -5.88 18.02
N PHE A 636 -6.18 -5.77 17.42
CA PHE A 636 -6.58 -4.57 16.70
C PHE A 636 -6.72 -3.36 17.64
N PHE A 637 -7.37 -3.55 18.80
CA PHE A 637 -7.57 -2.47 19.77
C PHE A 637 -6.29 -2.03 20.48
N SER A 638 -5.37 -2.94 20.81
CA SER A 638 -4.07 -2.58 21.39
C SER A 638 -3.26 -1.74 20.41
N THR A 639 -3.24 -2.12 19.14
CA THR A 639 -2.57 -1.34 18.07
C THR A 639 -3.23 0.03 17.86
N ALA A 640 -4.57 0.08 17.88
CA ALA A 640 -5.32 1.34 17.80
C ALA A 640 -5.04 2.25 19.00
N ALA A 641 -4.92 1.69 20.19
CA ALA A 641 -4.57 2.43 21.40
C ALA A 641 -3.14 2.98 21.31
N THR A 642 -2.16 2.18 20.91
CA THR A 642 -0.77 2.63 20.70
C THR A 642 -0.71 3.78 19.69
N GLN A 643 -1.44 3.68 18.58
CA GLN A 643 -1.52 4.74 17.58
C GLN A 643 -2.14 6.03 18.16
N ALA A 644 -3.19 5.91 18.97
CA ALA A 644 -3.85 7.05 19.59
C ALA A 644 -2.99 7.76 20.63
N LEU A 645 -2.32 6.98 21.47
CA LEU A 645 -1.35 7.44 22.44
C LEU A 645 -0.24 8.22 21.74
N ALA A 646 0.39 7.62 20.72
CA ALA A 646 1.44 8.27 19.93
C ALA A 646 0.95 9.55 19.23
N SER A 647 -0.24 9.52 18.62
CA SER A 647 -0.82 10.69 17.95
C SER A 647 -1.14 11.85 18.88
N SER A 648 -1.43 11.57 20.15
CA SER A 648 -1.68 12.61 21.15
C SER A 648 -0.40 13.29 21.64
N TYR A 649 0.76 12.66 21.44
CA TYR A 649 2.06 13.19 21.83
C TYR A 649 2.73 13.96 20.69
N SER A 650 2.96 13.34 19.52
CA SER A 650 3.58 14.01 18.37
C SER A 650 3.28 13.34 17.01
N SER A 651 3.49 14.11 15.94
CA SER A 651 3.32 13.61 14.57
C SER A 651 4.41 12.61 14.17
N GLU A 652 5.60 12.77 14.74
CA GLU A 652 6.76 11.90 14.57
C GLU A 652 6.55 10.56 15.29
N ALA A 653 6.03 10.56 16.52
CA ALA A 653 5.71 9.33 17.24
C ALA A 653 4.62 8.51 16.51
N SER A 654 3.59 9.20 15.99
CA SER A 654 2.57 8.60 15.13
C SER A 654 3.17 7.98 13.86
N SER A 655 4.23 8.59 13.32
CA SER A 655 4.96 8.05 12.16
C SER A 655 5.75 6.79 12.50
N ILE A 656 6.38 6.72 13.68
CA ILE A 656 7.18 5.57 14.13
C ILE A 656 6.27 4.33 14.29
N VAL A 657 5.12 4.51 14.95
CA VAL A 657 4.12 3.43 15.09
C VAL A 657 3.54 3.04 13.74
N ALA A 658 3.30 4.01 12.84
CA ALA A 658 2.82 3.69 11.50
C ALA A 658 3.86 2.91 10.67
N SER A 659 5.16 3.22 10.78
CA SER A 659 6.21 2.46 10.08
C SER A 659 6.29 1.01 10.55
N SER A 660 6.17 0.74 11.86
CA SER A 660 6.20 -0.65 12.35
C SER A 660 4.98 -1.48 11.90
N ILE A 661 3.83 -0.82 11.73
CA ILE A 661 2.66 -1.45 11.11
C ILE A 661 2.92 -1.74 9.63
N LEU A 662 3.57 -0.84 8.90
CA LEU A 662 3.90 -1.04 7.48
C LEU A 662 4.93 -2.15 7.25
N ASP A 663 5.89 -2.33 8.17
CA ASP A 663 6.87 -3.42 8.14
C ASP A 663 6.20 -4.82 8.11
N HIS A 664 4.97 -4.92 8.63
CA HIS A 664 4.17 -6.13 8.65
C HIS A 664 2.78 -5.96 8.01
N SER A 665 2.70 -5.21 6.90
CA SER A 665 1.44 -4.87 6.19
C SER A 665 0.47 -6.05 6.00
N GLN A 666 0.94 -7.20 5.49
CA GLN A 666 0.10 -8.37 5.22
C GLN A 666 -0.55 -8.97 6.48
N PHE A 667 0.19 -8.98 7.59
CA PHE A 667 -0.33 -9.44 8.88
C PHE A 667 -1.51 -8.57 9.31
N TRP A 668 -1.35 -7.26 9.20
CA TRP A 668 -2.39 -6.31 9.56
C TRP A 668 -3.58 -6.28 8.59
N ASP A 669 -3.36 -6.57 7.30
CA ASP A 669 -4.45 -6.78 6.33
C ASP A 669 -5.33 -7.98 6.71
N LEU A 670 -4.70 -9.08 7.15
CA LEU A 670 -5.42 -10.26 7.64
C LEU A 670 -6.23 -9.94 8.90
N VAL A 671 -5.62 -9.28 9.88
CA VAL A 671 -6.30 -8.81 11.10
C VAL A 671 -7.51 -7.96 10.74
N ALA A 672 -7.32 -6.94 9.89
CA ALA A 672 -8.39 -6.06 9.45
C ALA A 672 -9.55 -6.83 8.78
N SER A 673 -9.23 -7.79 7.90
CA SER A 673 -10.25 -8.58 7.20
C SER A 673 -11.10 -9.44 8.15
N LEU A 674 -10.49 -9.98 9.22
CA LEU A 674 -11.18 -10.79 10.23
C LEU A 674 -11.99 -9.92 11.19
N VAL A 675 -11.50 -8.71 11.50
CA VAL A 675 -12.24 -7.72 12.28
C VAL A 675 -13.52 -7.28 11.57
N VAL A 676 -13.46 -7.02 10.26
CA VAL A 676 -14.65 -6.67 9.46
C VAL A 676 -15.69 -7.81 9.45
N LYS A 677 -15.25 -9.07 9.45
CA LYS A 677 -16.11 -10.27 9.50
C LYS A 677 -16.61 -10.63 10.91
N SER A 678 -16.21 -9.90 11.96
CA SER A 678 -16.57 -10.23 13.35
C SER A 678 -18.04 -9.94 13.70
N SER A 679 -18.58 -10.66 14.69
CA SER A 679 -19.96 -10.45 15.15
C SER A 679 -20.13 -9.16 15.96
N SER A 680 -21.34 -8.59 16.01
CA SER A 680 -21.66 -7.43 16.86
C SER A 680 -21.37 -7.69 18.35
N THR A 681 -21.68 -8.89 18.84
CA THR A 681 -21.43 -9.29 20.24
C THR A 681 -19.96 -9.37 20.60
N ALA A 682 -19.10 -9.82 19.69
CA ALA A 682 -17.66 -9.86 19.91
C ALA A 682 -17.06 -8.45 19.95
N ARG A 683 -17.52 -7.57 19.05
CA ARG A 683 -17.11 -6.16 19.02
C ARG A 683 -17.50 -5.43 20.30
N GLU A 684 -18.72 -5.62 20.81
CA GLU A 684 -19.18 -5.03 22.07
C GLU A 684 -18.30 -5.44 23.26
N LYS A 685 -18.00 -6.73 23.38
CA LYS A 685 -17.13 -7.24 24.46
C LYS A 685 -15.73 -6.63 24.38
N ALA A 686 -15.17 -6.53 23.17
CA ALA A 686 -13.85 -5.95 22.97
C ALA A 686 -13.80 -4.45 23.33
N VAL A 687 -14.84 -3.67 23.00
CA VAL A 687 -14.93 -2.27 23.43
C VAL A 687 -14.96 -2.18 24.95
N LYS A 688 -15.81 -2.96 25.62
CA LYS A 688 -15.89 -2.98 27.10
C LYS A 688 -14.57 -3.40 27.75
N SER A 689 -13.84 -4.36 27.19
CA SER A 689 -12.54 -4.76 27.75
C SER A 689 -11.52 -3.63 27.68
N VAL A 690 -11.52 -2.85 26.59
CA VAL A 690 -10.60 -1.70 26.44
C VAL A 690 -10.98 -0.56 27.39
N GLU A 691 -12.28 -0.33 27.65
CA GLU A 691 -12.70 0.64 28.67
C GLU A 691 -12.20 0.28 30.08
N ILE A 692 -12.16 -1.02 30.40
CA ILE A 692 -11.69 -1.53 31.68
C ILE A 692 -10.16 -1.50 31.79
N TRP A 693 -9.44 -1.47 30.66
CA TRP A 693 -7.97 -1.55 30.61
C TRP A 693 -7.27 -0.35 31.27
N GLY A 694 -7.93 0.82 31.34
CA GLY A 694 -7.41 1.95 32.11
C GLY A 694 -6.29 2.76 31.42
N LEU A 695 -6.11 2.61 30.10
CA LEU A 695 -5.22 3.47 29.30
C LEU A 695 -5.71 4.93 29.28
N SER A 696 -4.80 5.88 29.04
CA SER A 696 -5.14 7.31 29.01
C SER A 696 -6.10 7.71 27.87
N LYS A 697 -6.23 6.86 26.83
CA LYS A 697 -7.18 7.00 25.73
C LYS A 697 -8.15 5.82 25.72
N GLY A 698 -9.45 6.12 25.58
CA GLY A 698 -10.50 5.11 25.50
C GLY A 698 -10.58 4.40 24.14
N PRO A 699 -11.48 3.40 23.99
CA PRO A 699 -11.60 2.61 22.75
C PRO A 699 -12.01 3.45 21.55
N VAL A 700 -12.98 4.35 21.71
CA VAL A 700 -13.50 5.17 20.60
C VAL A 700 -12.46 6.18 20.11
N SER A 701 -11.72 6.83 21.01
CA SER A 701 -10.59 7.70 20.62
C SER A 701 -9.50 6.91 19.90
N SER A 702 -9.29 5.65 20.29
CA SER A 702 -8.35 4.74 19.64
C SER A 702 -8.75 4.42 18.21
N LEU A 703 -10.04 4.14 17.99
CA LEU A 703 -10.59 3.91 16.65
C LEU A 703 -10.51 5.16 15.76
N TYR A 704 -10.77 6.36 16.30
CA TYR A 704 -10.65 7.61 15.54
C TYR A 704 -9.20 7.92 15.15
N ALA A 705 -8.23 7.70 16.04
CA ALA A 705 -6.82 7.88 15.72
C ALA A 705 -6.35 6.95 14.60
N MET A 706 -6.83 5.70 14.58
CA MET A 706 -6.54 4.75 13.52
C MET A 706 -7.19 5.17 12.19
N LEU A 707 -8.45 5.63 12.22
CA LEU A 707 -9.21 6.06 11.04
C LEU A 707 -8.61 7.32 10.38
N PHE A 708 -8.23 8.31 11.18
CA PHE A 708 -7.75 9.61 10.71
C PHE A 708 -6.22 9.73 10.61
N SER A 709 -5.47 8.64 10.79
CA SER A 709 -4.03 8.63 10.53
C SER A 709 -3.72 8.55 9.04
N SER A 710 -2.85 9.42 8.53
CA SER A 710 -2.45 9.46 7.12
C SER A 710 -1.44 8.37 6.74
N LYS A 711 -0.73 7.79 7.72
CA LYS A 711 0.36 6.82 7.51
C LYS A 711 -0.02 5.35 7.77
N THR A 712 -1.20 5.07 8.31
CA THR A 712 -1.67 3.69 8.60
C THR A 712 -2.08 2.90 7.35
N LEU A 713 -2.30 1.59 7.51
CA LEU A 713 -2.73 0.71 6.42
C LEU A 713 -4.21 0.93 6.07
N PRO A 714 -4.60 0.95 4.78
CA PRO A 714 -5.98 1.09 4.34
C PRO A 714 -6.98 0.13 4.98
N SER A 715 -6.64 -1.15 5.08
CA SER A 715 -7.53 -2.18 5.60
C SER A 715 -7.86 -1.94 7.07
N LEU A 716 -6.89 -1.48 7.87
CA LEU A 716 -7.12 -1.10 9.28
C LEU A 716 -8.05 0.09 9.42
N ARG A 717 -7.96 1.09 8.53
CA ARG A 717 -8.91 2.22 8.50
C ARG A 717 -10.32 1.76 8.20
N CYS A 718 -10.48 0.88 7.21
CA CYS A 718 -11.77 0.29 6.87
C CYS A 718 -12.34 -0.50 8.08
N ALA A 719 -11.51 -1.29 8.76
CA ALA A 719 -11.92 -2.02 9.96
C ALA A 719 -12.36 -1.06 11.09
N ALA A 720 -11.62 0.02 11.33
CA ALA A 720 -11.99 1.04 12.32
C ALA A 720 -13.35 1.69 11.99
N TYR A 721 -13.56 2.04 10.72
CA TYR A 721 -14.84 2.59 10.25
C TYR A 721 -16.01 1.61 10.46
N VAL A 722 -15.81 0.33 10.11
CA VAL A 722 -16.84 -0.70 10.27
C VAL A 722 -17.22 -0.88 11.73
N ILE A 723 -16.27 -0.84 12.67
CA ILE A 723 -16.60 -0.91 14.10
C ILE A 723 -17.39 0.34 14.53
N LEU A 724 -16.92 1.54 14.17
CA LEU A 724 -17.56 2.81 14.57
C LEU A 724 -18.98 2.98 14.00
N SER A 725 -19.25 2.46 12.80
CA SER A 725 -20.53 2.64 12.11
C SER A 725 -21.60 1.59 12.46
N THR A 726 -21.25 0.54 13.19
CA THR A 726 -22.18 -0.56 13.50
C THR A 726 -22.60 -0.60 14.96
N GLU A 727 -23.83 -1.02 15.20
CA GLU A 727 -24.33 -1.28 16.55
C GLU A 727 -23.53 -2.42 17.23
N PRO A 728 -23.23 -2.30 18.54
CA PRO A 728 -23.69 -1.25 19.48
C PRO A 728 -22.70 -0.07 19.66
N VAL A 729 -21.55 -0.08 18.97
CA VAL A 729 -20.49 0.92 19.18
C VAL A 729 -20.85 2.28 18.57
N SER A 730 -21.72 2.30 17.55
CA SER A 730 -22.27 3.50 16.94
C SER A 730 -22.82 4.50 17.95
N ASP A 731 -23.49 4.01 19.00
CA ASP A 731 -24.15 4.86 19.99
C ASP A 731 -23.13 5.58 20.89
N ILE A 732 -22.02 4.92 21.23
CA ILE A 732 -20.96 5.48 22.09
C ILE A 732 -19.96 6.33 21.27
N SER A 733 -19.99 6.18 19.94
CA SER A 733 -18.98 6.75 19.04
C SER A 733 -19.08 8.27 18.84
N LEU A 734 -20.29 8.84 18.93
CA LEU A 734 -20.56 10.23 18.53
C LEU A 734 -20.82 11.20 19.69
N TYR A 735 -21.39 10.73 20.81
CA TYR A 735 -21.68 11.58 21.98
C TYR A 735 -20.99 11.07 23.25
N THR A 736 -20.62 11.99 24.13
CA THR A 736 -20.17 11.70 25.50
C THR A 736 -21.32 12.02 26.45
N VAL A 737 -21.86 11.00 27.14
CA VAL A 737 -22.78 11.25 28.26
C VAL A 737 -21.93 11.62 29.46
N GLU A 738 -21.78 12.90 29.75
CA GLU A 738 -21.31 13.31 31.07
C GLU A 738 -22.41 12.97 32.09
N LYS A 739 -22.28 11.82 32.76
CA LYS A 739 -22.91 11.66 34.07
C LYS A 739 -22.18 12.63 35.01
N THR A 740 -22.79 13.79 35.28
CA THR A 740 -22.43 14.59 36.44
C THR A 740 -22.70 13.77 37.70
N CYS A 741 -21.71 12.96 38.11
CA CYS A 741 -21.59 12.45 39.46
C CYS A 741 -21.26 13.63 40.36
N SER A 742 -22.27 14.28 40.91
CA SER A 742 -22.11 15.13 42.08
C SER A 742 -21.65 14.25 43.25
N SER A 743 -20.34 14.24 43.50
CA SER A 743 -19.77 13.67 44.71
C SER A 743 -20.09 14.55 45.92
N GLY A 744 -21.04 14.08 46.74
CA GLY A 744 -21.09 14.24 48.21
C GLY A 744 -21.32 15.64 48.81
N GLY A 745 -22.53 15.86 49.34
CA GLY A 745 -22.80 16.96 50.27
C GLY A 745 -24.27 17.13 50.64
N ASP A 746 -24.68 16.44 51.69
CA ASP A 746 -25.82 16.69 52.59
C ASP A 746 -27.29 16.59 52.12
N ALA A 747 -28.00 15.72 52.86
CA ALA A 747 -29.43 15.61 52.90
C ALA A 747 -30.06 16.85 53.55
N SER A 748 -30.94 17.55 52.83
CA SER A 748 -32.26 17.97 53.33
C SER A 748 -32.98 18.87 52.31
N ASN A 749 -34.31 18.75 52.33
CA ASN A 749 -35.34 19.54 51.67
C ASN A 749 -35.78 19.11 50.26
N ASN A 750 -36.85 18.31 50.27
CA ASN A 750 -37.86 18.27 49.22
C ASN A 750 -38.37 19.69 48.92
N GLN A 751 -38.28 20.11 47.66
CA GLN A 751 -39.31 20.89 47.00
C GLN A 751 -39.34 20.49 45.52
N ASP A 752 -40.49 19.96 45.12
CA ASP A 752 -40.83 19.64 43.73
C ASP A 752 -40.52 20.83 42.82
N THR A 753 -39.60 20.63 41.89
CA THR A 753 -39.43 21.53 40.75
C THR A 753 -39.41 20.67 39.50
N ASP A 754 -40.54 20.66 38.78
CA ASP A 754 -40.61 20.25 37.37
C ASP A 754 -39.61 21.12 36.59
N GLY A 755 -38.45 20.55 36.29
CA GLY A 755 -37.41 21.16 35.48
C GLY A 755 -36.92 20.11 34.50
N SER A 756 -37.38 20.18 33.25
CA SER A 756 -36.76 19.48 32.13
C SER A 756 -35.30 19.92 32.06
N ALA A 757 -34.38 19.09 32.55
CA ALA A 757 -32.97 19.26 32.26
C ALA A 757 -32.80 19.14 30.74
N GLU A 758 -32.59 20.27 30.07
CA GLU A 758 -32.10 20.29 28.69
C GLU A 758 -30.71 19.66 28.71
N GLU A 759 -30.62 18.34 28.58
CA GLU A 759 -29.37 17.65 28.31
C GLU A 759 -28.87 18.10 26.93
N SER A 760 -27.92 19.05 26.91
CA SER A 760 -27.25 19.49 25.69
C SER A 760 -26.47 18.33 25.08
N LEU A 761 -26.76 18.00 23.83
CA LEU A 761 -25.97 17.03 23.06
C LEU A 761 -24.62 17.65 22.70
N HIS A 762 -23.54 17.13 23.27
CA HIS A 762 -22.18 17.47 22.87
C HIS A 762 -21.58 16.35 22.01
N LEU A 763 -21.31 16.66 20.73
CA LEU A 763 -20.51 15.77 19.88
C LEU A 763 -19.08 15.68 20.43
N ARG A 764 -18.46 14.51 20.25
CA ARG A 764 -17.08 14.29 20.65
C ARG A 764 -16.11 15.25 19.93
N ALA A 765 -15.10 15.73 20.64
CA ALA A 765 -14.15 16.75 20.16
C ALA A 765 -13.44 16.38 18.85
N GLU A 766 -13.14 15.09 18.65
CA GLU A 766 -12.49 14.54 17.45
C GLU A 766 -13.37 14.69 16.20
N VAL A 767 -14.69 14.63 16.35
CA VAL A 767 -15.65 14.75 15.22
C VAL A 767 -16.13 16.19 15.07
N SER A 768 -16.41 16.90 16.18
CA SER A 768 -16.86 18.30 16.11
C SER A 768 -15.81 19.21 15.49
N SER A 769 -14.52 19.02 15.83
CA SER A 769 -13.44 19.79 15.20
C SER A 769 -13.35 19.57 13.69
N ILE A 770 -13.56 18.33 13.22
CA ILE A 770 -13.52 17.98 11.79
C ILE A 770 -14.75 18.50 11.05
N LEU A 771 -15.93 18.47 11.67
CA LEU A 771 -17.18 18.92 11.04
C LEU A 771 -17.33 20.46 11.04
N GLU A 772 -16.81 21.15 12.05
CA GLU A 772 -16.99 22.60 12.20
C GLU A 772 -15.84 23.43 11.59
N LYS A 773 -14.58 22.99 11.71
CA LYS A 773 -13.40 23.80 11.34
C LYS A 773 -12.79 23.42 9.98
N LEU A 774 -12.62 22.13 9.71
CA LEU A 774 -11.91 21.65 8.51
C LEU A 774 -12.60 21.90 7.15
N PRO A 775 -13.94 22.02 7.00
CA PRO A 775 -14.55 22.18 5.68
C PRO A 775 -14.12 23.46 4.94
N TYR A 776 -13.81 24.53 5.67
CA TYR A 776 -13.31 25.79 5.07
C TYR A 776 -11.89 25.68 4.53
N ASP A 777 -11.01 25.03 5.30
CA ASP A 777 -9.62 24.79 4.90
C ASP A 777 -9.56 23.79 3.75
N ALA A 778 -10.41 22.75 3.81
CA ALA A 778 -10.49 21.69 2.82
C ALA A 778 -10.86 22.19 1.41
N LEU A 779 -11.67 23.25 1.28
CA LEU A 779 -12.06 23.83 -0.02
C LEU A 779 -10.86 24.32 -0.85
N GLN A 780 -9.77 24.73 -0.20
CA GLN A 780 -8.57 25.27 -0.86
C GLN A 780 -7.47 24.22 -1.06
N MET A 781 -7.62 23.03 -0.48
CA MET A 781 -6.64 21.95 -0.59
C MET A 781 -6.76 21.19 -1.91
N ASP A 782 -5.74 20.40 -2.27
CA ASP A 782 -5.79 19.48 -3.40
C ASP A 782 -6.98 18.49 -3.29
N LEU A 783 -7.56 18.08 -4.42
CA LEU A 783 -8.73 17.19 -4.49
C LEU A 783 -8.44 15.81 -3.88
N LEU A 784 -7.19 15.36 -3.87
CA LEU A 784 -6.79 14.09 -3.27
C LEU A 784 -6.19 14.25 -1.87
N ALA A 785 -6.23 15.46 -1.30
CA ALA A 785 -5.72 15.70 0.05
C ALA A 785 -6.47 14.84 1.08
N PHE A 786 -5.70 14.15 1.93
CA PHE A 786 -6.27 13.24 2.93
C PHE A 786 -7.21 13.96 3.92
N GLU A 787 -6.99 15.24 4.21
CA GLU A 787 -7.87 16.05 5.06
C GLU A 787 -9.30 16.17 4.49
N ARG A 788 -9.48 16.23 3.16
CA ARG A 788 -10.82 16.19 2.53
C ARG A 788 -11.51 14.86 2.78
N ILE A 789 -10.76 13.76 2.71
CA ILE A 789 -11.28 12.40 2.94
C ILE A 789 -11.72 12.26 4.41
N LYS A 790 -11.00 12.86 5.36
CA LYS A 790 -11.42 12.87 6.78
C LYS A 790 -12.80 13.53 6.95
N VAL A 791 -13.05 14.65 6.28
CA VAL A 791 -14.36 15.32 6.29
C VAL A 791 -15.44 14.38 5.75
N PHE A 792 -15.21 13.72 4.62
CA PHE A 792 -16.18 12.77 4.04
C PHE A 792 -16.44 11.55 4.93
N LEU A 793 -15.40 11.01 5.59
CA LEU A 793 -15.53 9.91 6.54
C LEU A 793 -16.32 10.32 7.79
N ALA A 794 -16.08 11.53 8.33
CA ALA A 794 -16.82 12.05 9.47
C ALA A 794 -18.31 12.23 9.13
N TRP A 795 -18.63 12.78 7.96
CA TRP A 795 -20.00 12.91 7.48
C TRP A 795 -20.67 11.56 7.22
N SER A 796 -19.95 10.58 6.67
CA SER A 796 -20.52 9.26 6.43
C SER A 796 -20.84 8.53 7.74
N LEU A 797 -20.01 8.69 8.79
CA LEU A 797 -20.31 8.17 10.14
C LEU A 797 -21.57 8.83 10.72
N LEU A 798 -21.66 10.16 10.68
CA LEU A 798 -22.81 10.91 11.18
C LEU A 798 -24.11 10.49 10.46
N LEU A 799 -24.10 10.43 9.14
CA LEU A 799 -25.26 10.04 8.35
C LEU A 799 -25.66 8.58 8.61
N SER A 800 -24.68 7.67 8.73
CA SER A 800 -24.96 6.26 9.04
C SER A 800 -25.65 6.10 10.39
N HIS A 801 -25.25 6.87 11.40
CA HIS A 801 -25.88 6.85 12.72
C HIS A 801 -27.28 7.48 12.72
N VAL A 802 -27.48 8.61 12.02
CA VAL A 802 -28.83 9.22 11.91
C VAL A 802 -29.81 8.30 11.17
N ILE A 803 -29.32 7.43 10.28
CA ILE A 803 -30.10 6.41 9.58
C ILE A 803 -30.43 5.22 10.47
N SER A 804 -29.51 4.77 11.35
CA SER A 804 -29.77 3.65 12.25
C SER A 804 -30.83 3.98 13.30
N LEU A 805 -30.96 5.26 13.67
CA LEU A 805 -31.98 5.73 14.61
C LEU A 805 -33.40 5.67 14.01
N PRO A 806 -34.41 5.19 14.78
CA PRO A 806 -35.81 5.23 14.34
C PRO A 806 -36.26 6.65 14.00
N SER A 807 -37.12 6.77 12.97
CA SER A 807 -37.56 8.06 12.43
C SER A 807 -38.25 8.97 13.46
N SER A 808 -38.91 8.38 14.46
CA SER A 808 -39.65 9.05 15.55
C SER A 808 -38.83 9.25 16.84
N SER A 809 -37.53 8.98 16.83
CA SER A 809 -36.71 9.11 18.05
C SER A 809 -36.34 10.58 18.32
N PRO A 810 -36.47 11.07 19.57
CA PRO A 810 -36.12 12.45 19.91
C PRO A 810 -34.62 12.73 19.73
N LEU A 811 -33.78 11.71 19.82
CA LEU A 811 -32.34 11.81 19.57
C LEU A 811 -32.04 12.17 18.10
N ARG A 812 -32.74 11.54 17.16
CA ARG A 812 -32.63 11.83 15.73
C ARG A 812 -33.02 13.28 15.43
N GLU A 813 -34.12 13.77 16.01
CA GLU A 813 -34.55 15.16 15.82
C GLU A 813 -33.52 16.16 16.34
N ARG A 814 -32.98 15.93 17.54
CA ARG A 814 -31.95 16.81 18.11
C ARG A 814 -30.64 16.78 17.30
N MET A 815 -30.23 15.62 16.78
CA MET A 815 -29.05 15.52 15.90
C MET A 815 -29.24 16.29 14.60
N VAL A 816 -30.42 16.15 13.99
CA VAL A 816 -30.77 16.90 12.77
C VAL A 816 -30.81 18.41 13.06
N GLN A 817 -31.31 18.82 14.23
CA GLN A 817 -31.29 20.22 14.66
C GLN A 817 -29.85 20.73 14.88
N TYR A 818 -28.99 19.95 15.54
CA TYR A 818 -27.58 20.29 15.70
C TYR A 818 -26.89 20.49 14.35
N ILE A 819 -27.14 19.62 13.36
CA ILE A 819 -26.58 19.77 12.02
C ILE A 819 -27.08 21.06 11.35
N GLN A 820 -28.36 21.42 11.53
CA GLN A 820 -28.91 22.65 10.98
C GLN A 820 -28.33 23.92 11.64
N GLU A 821 -27.96 23.85 12.92
CA GLU A 821 -27.44 24.98 13.68
C GLU A 821 -25.92 25.16 13.54
N PHE A 822 -25.15 24.07 13.48
CA PHE A 822 -23.69 24.11 13.58
C PHE A 822 -22.95 23.67 12.30
N ALA A 823 -23.55 22.85 11.43
CA ALA A 823 -22.85 22.33 10.25
C ALA A 823 -22.90 23.30 9.07
N THR A 824 -21.75 23.61 8.49
CA THR A 824 -21.63 24.57 7.39
C THR A 824 -21.92 23.94 6.03
N SER A 825 -22.64 24.66 5.18
CA SER A 825 -23.08 24.17 3.86
C SER A 825 -21.95 23.94 2.85
N THR A 826 -20.73 24.36 3.20
CA THR A 826 -19.48 24.20 2.43
C THR A 826 -19.14 22.75 2.12
N VAL A 827 -19.62 21.80 2.91
CA VAL A 827 -19.41 20.36 2.66
C VAL A 827 -20.09 19.92 1.36
N LEU A 828 -21.28 20.46 1.05
CA LEU A 828 -21.96 20.16 -0.21
C LEU A 828 -21.17 20.73 -1.41
N ASP A 829 -20.57 21.91 -1.25
CA ASP A 829 -19.66 22.47 -2.26
C ASP A 829 -18.43 21.57 -2.46
N CYS A 830 -17.83 21.06 -1.38
CA CYS A 830 -16.72 20.10 -1.43
C CYS A 830 -17.10 18.81 -2.18
N LEU A 831 -18.31 18.27 -1.97
CA LEU A 831 -18.77 17.07 -2.66
C LEU A 831 -18.88 17.30 -4.18
N PHE A 832 -19.43 18.45 -4.59
CA PHE A 832 -19.59 18.78 -6.01
C PHE A 832 -18.30 19.20 -6.71
N GLN A 833 -17.22 19.54 -5.99
CA GLN A 833 -15.88 19.65 -6.60
C GLN A 833 -15.34 18.30 -7.11
N HIS A 834 -15.78 17.17 -6.53
CA HIS A 834 -15.39 15.83 -6.98
C HIS A 834 -16.32 15.25 -8.05
N ILE A 835 -17.44 15.93 -8.33
CA ILE A 835 -18.42 15.53 -9.35
C ILE A 835 -18.36 16.59 -10.45
N PRO A 836 -17.56 16.40 -11.52
CA PRO A 836 -17.41 17.41 -12.56
C PRO A 836 -18.70 17.54 -13.37
N LEU A 837 -19.55 18.51 -12.97
CA LEU A 837 -20.86 18.75 -13.55
C LEU A 837 -20.82 19.59 -14.85
N GLU A 838 -19.64 20.07 -15.26
CA GLU A 838 -19.43 20.88 -16.48
C GLU A 838 -19.89 20.16 -17.77
N PHE A 839 -19.96 18.83 -17.75
CA PHE A 839 -20.39 18.00 -18.89
C PHE A 839 -21.87 17.57 -18.85
N CYS A 840 -22.61 17.90 -17.78
CA CYS A 840 -24.01 17.49 -17.60
C CYS A 840 -25.02 18.49 -18.21
N VAL A 841 -24.57 19.65 -18.68
CA VAL A 841 -25.45 20.64 -19.31
C VAL A 841 -25.77 20.17 -20.73
N PRO A 842 -27.05 20.01 -21.11
CA PRO A 842 -27.41 19.75 -22.49
C PRO A 842 -27.18 21.04 -23.30
N SER A 843 -25.95 21.25 -23.77
CA SER A 843 -25.78 22.03 -24.98
C SER A 843 -26.52 21.28 -26.10
N SER A 844 -27.30 22.01 -26.86
CA SER A 844 -28.23 21.53 -27.87
C SER A 844 -27.53 20.78 -29.00
N LEU A 845 -27.16 19.51 -28.80
CA LEU A 845 -26.66 18.65 -29.85
C LEU A 845 -27.26 17.25 -29.71
N LYS A 846 -28.12 16.94 -30.68
CA LYS A 846 -28.64 15.60 -30.94
C LYS A 846 -27.50 14.61 -31.17
N LYS A 847 -26.97 13.99 -30.12
CA LYS A 847 -26.31 12.68 -30.20
C LYS A 847 -26.64 11.89 -28.93
N LYS A 848 -27.56 10.94 -29.11
CA LYS A 848 -27.72 9.78 -28.24
C LYS A 848 -26.36 9.07 -28.28
N ASP A 849 -25.77 8.80 -27.12
CA ASP A 849 -24.50 8.07 -26.92
C ASP A 849 -23.20 8.93 -26.93
N SER A 850 -23.14 9.96 -26.08
CA SER A 850 -21.86 10.41 -25.51
C SER A 850 -21.73 9.80 -24.13
N GLU A 851 -20.75 8.92 -23.93
CA GLU A 851 -20.46 8.32 -22.62
C GLU A 851 -20.17 9.44 -21.59
N LEU A 852 -20.87 9.40 -20.46
CA LEU A 852 -20.61 10.30 -19.33
C LEU A 852 -19.17 10.07 -18.84
N PRO A 853 -18.48 11.09 -18.31
CA PRO A 853 -17.21 10.91 -17.63
C PRO A 853 -17.32 9.80 -16.56
N ALA A 854 -16.31 8.92 -16.49
CA ALA A 854 -16.32 7.76 -15.60
C ALA A 854 -16.61 8.13 -14.12
N SER A 855 -16.10 9.29 -13.67
CA SER A 855 -16.35 9.85 -12.33
C SER A 855 -17.82 10.18 -12.05
N VAL A 856 -18.52 10.78 -13.02
CA VAL A 856 -19.95 11.16 -12.88
C VAL A 856 -20.83 9.92 -12.94
N SER A 857 -20.52 8.97 -13.82
CA SER A 857 -21.23 7.68 -13.90
C SER A 857 -21.08 6.89 -12.59
N GLU A 858 -19.88 6.82 -12.03
CA GLU A 858 -19.64 6.11 -10.76
C GLU A 858 -20.31 6.81 -9.58
N ALA A 859 -20.21 8.15 -9.49
CA ALA A 859 -20.91 8.94 -8.47
C ALA A 859 -22.44 8.75 -8.54
N ALA A 860 -23.01 8.73 -9.75
CA ALA A 860 -24.44 8.49 -9.96
C ALA A 860 -24.87 7.10 -9.50
N LYS A 861 -24.14 6.05 -9.90
CA LYS A 861 -24.41 4.66 -9.47
C LYS A 861 -24.35 4.52 -7.95
N SER A 862 -23.35 5.14 -7.33
CA SER A 862 -23.16 5.09 -5.88
C SER A 862 -24.20 5.91 -5.12
N ALA A 863 -24.63 7.06 -5.64
CA ALA A 863 -25.75 7.82 -5.09
C ALA A 863 -27.04 6.99 -5.11
N THR A 864 -27.39 6.39 -6.24
CA THR A 864 -28.56 5.52 -6.37
C THR A 864 -28.47 4.33 -5.42
N ARG A 865 -27.32 3.65 -5.36
CA ARG A 865 -27.11 2.51 -4.47
C ARG A 865 -27.26 2.93 -3.00
N ALA A 866 -26.61 4.00 -2.57
CA ALA A 866 -26.69 4.50 -1.20
C ALA A 866 -28.13 4.87 -0.79
N ILE A 867 -28.91 5.48 -1.69
CA ILE A 867 -30.33 5.77 -1.44
C ILE A 867 -31.13 4.47 -1.27
N THR A 868 -30.86 3.44 -2.08
CA THR A 868 -31.60 2.17 -2.01
C THR A 868 -31.19 1.28 -0.84
N SER A 869 -29.91 1.28 -0.45
CA SER A 869 -29.37 0.43 0.61
C SER A 869 -29.24 1.15 1.95
N SER A 870 -29.46 2.46 2.00
CA SER A 870 -29.29 3.32 3.19
C SER A 870 -27.91 3.15 3.86
N SER A 871 -26.84 2.96 3.08
CA SER A 871 -25.50 2.66 3.60
C SER A 871 -24.40 3.15 2.64
N VAL A 872 -23.26 3.58 3.19
CA VAL A 872 -22.05 4.00 2.44
C VAL A 872 -20.94 2.95 2.48
N LEU A 873 -21.12 1.85 3.24
CA LEU A 873 -20.06 0.87 3.53
C LEU A 873 -19.40 0.31 2.25
N PHE A 874 -20.19 0.07 1.21
CA PHE A 874 -19.71 -0.46 -0.07
C PHE A 874 -18.71 0.46 -0.80
N CYS A 875 -18.84 1.79 -0.64
CA CYS A 875 -17.89 2.74 -1.21
C CYS A 875 -16.56 2.69 -0.46
N LEU A 876 -16.60 2.47 0.86
CA LEU A 876 -15.45 2.53 1.74
C LEU A 876 -14.58 1.28 1.66
N GLU A 877 -15.18 0.10 1.48
CA GLU A 877 -14.45 -1.15 1.21
C GLU A 877 -13.59 -1.07 -0.06
N SER A 878 -13.99 -0.23 -1.02
CA SER A 878 -13.29 -0.05 -2.30
C SER A 878 -12.63 1.32 -2.47
N LEU A 879 -12.59 2.14 -1.41
CA LEU A 879 -12.05 3.51 -1.45
C LEU A 879 -10.53 3.51 -1.62
N TRP A 880 -9.86 2.47 -1.10
CA TRP A 880 -8.42 2.33 -1.20
C TRP A 880 -8.01 1.35 -2.30
N PRO A 881 -6.97 1.68 -3.11
CA PRO A 881 -6.19 2.92 -3.10
C PRO A 881 -7.01 4.14 -3.55
N VAL A 882 -6.75 5.31 -2.95
CA VAL A 882 -7.50 6.55 -3.21
C VAL A 882 -7.29 6.98 -4.66
N ARG A 883 -8.35 6.91 -5.46
CA ARG A 883 -8.40 7.39 -6.84
C ARG A 883 -9.52 8.43 -7.01
N PRO A 884 -9.40 9.38 -7.95
CA PRO A 884 -10.45 10.38 -8.20
C PRO A 884 -11.84 9.75 -8.40
N GLU A 885 -11.93 8.63 -9.12
CA GLU A 885 -13.17 7.89 -9.36
C GLU A 885 -13.81 7.35 -8.07
N LYS A 886 -12.98 6.85 -7.15
CA LYS A 886 -13.44 6.30 -5.86
C LYS A 886 -13.87 7.40 -4.88
N VAL A 887 -13.18 8.54 -4.90
CA VAL A 887 -13.60 9.73 -4.13
C VAL A 887 -14.90 10.31 -4.70
N ALA A 888 -15.07 10.35 -6.01
CA ALA A 888 -16.34 10.74 -6.65
C ALA A 888 -17.49 9.78 -6.29
N SER A 889 -17.21 8.47 -6.25
CA SER A 889 -18.14 7.42 -5.80
C SER A 889 -18.60 7.64 -4.35
N LEU A 890 -17.66 7.94 -3.44
CA LEU A 890 -17.95 8.29 -2.05
C LEU A 890 -18.77 9.59 -1.95
N ALA A 891 -18.38 10.63 -2.70
CA ALA A 891 -19.07 11.91 -2.70
C ALA A 891 -20.53 11.78 -3.17
N GLY A 892 -20.76 11.02 -4.23
CA GLY A 892 -22.11 10.70 -4.73
C GLY A 892 -22.94 9.93 -3.69
N ALA A 893 -22.36 8.94 -3.02
CA ALA A 893 -23.04 8.18 -1.97
C ALA A 893 -23.44 9.06 -0.77
N ILE A 894 -22.53 9.93 -0.30
CA ILE A 894 -22.80 10.87 0.80
C ILE A 894 -23.91 11.85 0.40
N PHE A 895 -23.84 12.43 -0.81
CA PHE A 895 -24.88 13.32 -1.31
C PHE A 895 -26.25 12.62 -1.39
N GLY A 896 -26.29 11.38 -1.90
CA GLY A 896 -27.50 10.57 -1.94
C GLY A 896 -28.11 10.36 -0.54
N LEU A 897 -27.29 10.06 0.47
CA LEU A 897 -27.76 9.93 1.85
C LEU A 897 -28.19 11.27 2.46
N MET A 898 -27.48 12.36 2.19
CA MET A 898 -27.89 13.71 2.64
C MET A 898 -29.28 14.07 2.10
N LEU A 899 -29.59 13.71 0.85
CA LEU A 899 -30.94 13.90 0.28
C LEU A 899 -32.01 13.07 0.99
N CYS A 900 -31.69 11.83 1.42
CA CYS A 900 -32.61 10.99 2.19
C CYS A 900 -32.85 11.52 3.62
N VAL A 901 -31.77 11.91 4.31
CA VAL A 901 -31.76 12.12 5.76
C VAL A 901 -31.98 13.58 6.13
N LEU A 902 -31.41 14.50 5.34
CA LEU A 902 -31.34 15.93 5.63
C LEU A 902 -31.87 16.78 4.45
N PRO A 903 -33.10 16.53 3.95
CA PRO A 903 -33.59 17.21 2.76
C PRO A 903 -33.75 18.73 2.96
N ALA A 904 -34.11 19.20 4.16
CA ALA A 904 -34.21 20.64 4.42
C ALA A 904 -32.85 21.35 4.40
N TYR A 905 -31.80 20.69 4.89
CA TYR A 905 -30.43 21.21 4.87
C TYR A 905 -29.94 21.42 3.44
N VAL A 906 -30.13 20.40 2.57
CA VAL A 906 -29.76 20.48 1.16
C VAL A 906 -30.60 21.52 0.41
N ARG A 907 -31.90 21.67 0.72
CA ARG A 907 -32.75 22.73 0.15
C ARG A 907 -32.26 24.14 0.50
N GLY A 908 -31.83 24.33 1.75
CA GLY A 908 -31.24 25.60 2.21
C GLY A 908 -30.02 25.95 1.38
N TRP A 909 -29.03 25.06 1.35
CA TRP A 909 -27.83 25.22 0.53
C TRP A 909 -28.15 25.47 -0.95
N PHE A 910 -29.02 24.67 -1.56
CA PHE A 910 -29.38 24.83 -2.98
C PHE A 910 -30.03 26.18 -3.29
N SER A 911 -30.80 26.73 -2.33
CA SER A 911 -31.42 28.06 -2.48
C SER A 911 -30.40 29.20 -2.38
N ASP A 912 -29.27 28.98 -1.71
CA ASP A 912 -28.20 29.96 -1.53
C ASP A 912 -27.22 30.01 -2.72
N ILE A 913 -27.24 29.01 -3.62
CA ILE A 913 -26.40 28.97 -4.82
C ILE A 913 -26.77 30.11 -5.77
N ARG A 914 -25.84 31.05 -5.96
CA ARG A 914 -26.03 32.20 -6.88
C ARG A 914 -25.72 31.87 -8.34
N ASP A 915 -24.84 30.90 -8.58
CA ASP A 915 -24.49 30.50 -9.94
C ASP A 915 -25.61 29.67 -10.58
N ARG A 916 -26.21 30.25 -11.62
CA ARG A 916 -27.33 29.65 -12.36
C ARG A 916 -26.90 28.40 -13.13
N SER A 917 -25.65 28.33 -13.56
CA SER A 917 -25.14 27.19 -14.33
C SER A 917 -24.93 25.97 -13.42
N ALA A 918 -24.24 26.16 -12.29
CA ALA A 918 -24.04 25.14 -11.27
C ALA A 918 -25.37 24.62 -10.69
N SER A 919 -26.29 25.52 -10.30
CA SER A 919 -27.61 25.12 -9.79
C SER A 919 -28.42 24.30 -10.81
N SER A 920 -28.38 24.65 -12.10
CA SER A 920 -29.06 23.90 -13.16
C SER A 920 -28.44 22.51 -13.37
N ALA A 921 -27.11 22.40 -13.28
CA ALA A 921 -26.39 21.14 -13.44
C ALA A 921 -26.64 20.18 -12.26
N ILE A 922 -26.67 20.72 -11.02
CA ILE A 922 -27.04 19.97 -9.81
C ILE A 922 -28.49 19.50 -9.91
N GLU A 923 -29.42 20.38 -10.30
CA GLU A 923 -30.84 20.01 -10.47
C GLU A 923 -31.02 18.90 -11.51
N PHE A 924 -30.26 18.93 -12.61
CA PHE A 924 -30.25 17.86 -13.60
C PHE A 924 -29.73 16.54 -13.03
N PHE A 925 -28.57 16.56 -12.35
CA PHE A 925 -27.97 15.37 -11.75
C PHE A 925 -28.91 14.72 -10.74
N THR A 926 -29.49 15.51 -9.83
CA THR A 926 -30.46 15.02 -8.84
C THR A 926 -31.69 14.44 -9.52
N ARG A 927 -32.28 15.13 -10.51
CA ARG A 927 -33.45 14.66 -11.25
C ARG A 927 -33.22 13.34 -11.99
N ALA A 928 -32.04 13.16 -12.57
CA ALA A 928 -31.73 11.97 -13.37
C ALA A 928 -31.43 10.73 -12.50
N TYR A 929 -30.66 10.89 -11.41
CA TYR A 929 -30.07 9.75 -10.70
C TYR A 929 -30.54 9.57 -9.25
N CYS A 930 -30.90 10.66 -8.56
CA CYS A 930 -31.25 10.62 -7.14
C CYS A 930 -32.77 10.68 -6.89
N SER A 931 -33.52 11.51 -7.62
CA SER A 931 -34.96 11.68 -7.41
C SER A 931 -35.79 10.42 -7.70
N PRO A 932 -35.53 9.62 -8.76
CA PRO A 932 -36.32 8.41 -9.03
C PRO A 932 -36.35 7.38 -7.87
N PRO A 933 -35.21 6.97 -7.27
CA PRO A 933 -35.23 6.05 -6.13
C PRO A 933 -35.85 6.69 -4.87
N LEU A 934 -35.68 7.99 -4.64
CA LEU A 934 -36.28 8.71 -3.51
C LEU A 934 -37.81 8.74 -3.58
N ILE A 935 -38.36 9.12 -4.74
CA ILE A 935 -39.81 9.13 -4.99
C ILE A 935 -40.37 7.72 -4.82
N MET A 936 -39.70 6.70 -5.38
CA MET A 936 -40.13 5.32 -5.24
C MET A 936 -40.17 4.87 -3.77
N ASN A 937 -39.17 5.23 -2.97
CA ASN A 937 -39.11 4.90 -1.55
C ASN A 937 -40.29 5.55 -0.78
N GLU A 938 -40.50 6.85 -0.94
CA GLU A 938 -41.60 7.59 -0.31
C GLU A 938 -42.98 7.00 -0.67
N LEU A 939 -43.24 6.80 -1.96
CA LEU A 939 -44.50 6.20 -2.42
C LEU A 939 -44.71 4.77 -1.89
N SER A 940 -43.62 4.02 -1.71
CA SER A 940 -43.67 2.68 -1.12
C SER A 940 -43.98 2.71 0.39
N GLN A 941 -43.43 3.69 1.12
CA GLN A 941 -43.71 3.87 2.55
C GLN A 941 -45.17 4.27 2.77
N ILE A 942 -45.71 5.18 1.97
CA ILE A 942 -47.13 5.56 2.01
C ILE A 942 -48.02 4.35 1.74
N LYS A 943 -47.67 3.50 0.75
CA LYS A 943 -48.46 2.28 0.48
C LYS A 943 -48.41 1.27 1.63
N LYS A 944 -47.29 1.21 2.38
CA LYS A 944 -47.14 0.34 3.56
C LYS A 944 -47.83 0.89 4.80
N ALA A 945 -47.96 2.20 4.91
CA ALA A 945 -48.70 2.84 5.99
C ALA A 945 -50.19 2.50 5.85
N ASN A 946 -50.70 1.63 6.73
CA ASN A 946 -52.11 1.26 6.73
C ASN A 946 -52.96 2.44 7.22
N PHE A 947 -53.62 3.13 6.29
CA PHE A 947 -54.53 4.23 6.59
C PHE A 947 -56.00 3.79 6.79
N ALA A 948 -56.25 2.50 7.04
CA ALA A 948 -57.59 1.92 7.05
C ALA A 948 -58.52 2.65 8.04
N ASP A 949 -59.50 3.35 7.50
CA ASP A 949 -60.59 4.03 8.21
C ASP A 949 -61.77 4.17 7.24
N ASP A 950 -62.99 4.03 7.73
CA ASP A 950 -64.22 4.11 6.93
C ASP A 950 -64.39 5.50 6.29
N ASN A 951 -63.81 6.54 6.90
CA ASN A 951 -63.90 7.93 6.44
C ASN A 951 -62.66 8.41 5.66
N PHE A 952 -61.65 7.55 5.43
CA PHE A 952 -60.38 7.97 4.84
C PHE A 952 -59.74 6.91 3.94
N SER A 953 -59.39 7.31 2.72
CA SER A 953 -58.69 6.44 1.76
C SER A 953 -57.50 7.15 1.11
N VAL A 954 -56.44 6.41 0.81
CA VAL A 954 -55.23 6.94 0.14
C VAL A 954 -54.95 6.11 -1.10
N THR A 955 -54.83 6.79 -2.24
CA THR A 955 -54.46 6.19 -3.52
C THR A 955 -53.12 6.74 -3.99
N VAL A 956 -52.26 5.87 -4.53
CA VAL A 956 -50.89 6.21 -4.92
C VAL A 956 -50.69 5.93 -6.40
N SER A 957 -50.36 6.95 -7.17
CA SER A 957 -50.04 6.87 -8.60
C SER A 957 -48.53 6.94 -8.82
N LYS A 958 -47.92 5.80 -9.18
CA LYS A 958 -46.47 5.73 -9.44
C LYS A 958 -46.05 6.47 -10.70
N SER A 959 -46.87 6.44 -11.76
CA SER A 959 -46.56 7.06 -13.06
C SER A 959 -46.64 8.59 -13.00
N ALA A 960 -47.54 9.13 -12.18
CA ALA A 960 -47.70 10.58 -12.00
C ALA A 960 -46.87 11.14 -10.83
N SER A 961 -46.22 10.28 -10.03
CA SER A 961 -45.56 10.65 -8.76
C SER A 961 -46.51 11.43 -7.83
N GLU A 962 -47.74 10.95 -7.74
CA GLU A 962 -48.87 11.63 -7.12
C GLU A 962 -49.55 10.74 -6.07
N VAL A 963 -49.97 11.35 -4.96
CA VAL A 963 -50.71 10.71 -3.87
C VAL A 963 -52.01 11.48 -3.67
N VAL A 964 -53.13 10.77 -3.69
CA VAL A 964 -54.46 11.36 -3.46
C VAL A 964 -55.03 10.76 -2.18
N ALA A 965 -55.16 11.59 -1.14
CA ALA A 965 -55.82 11.25 0.11
C ALA A 965 -57.25 11.82 0.11
N THR A 966 -58.24 10.94 0.21
CA THR A 966 -59.67 11.27 0.16
C THR A 966 -60.29 11.09 1.54
N TYR A 967 -60.82 12.17 2.11
CA TYR A 967 -61.58 12.17 3.37
C TYR A 967 -63.08 12.30 3.07
N THR A 968 -63.92 11.39 3.56
CA THR A 968 -65.36 11.36 3.31
C THR A 968 -66.16 11.41 4.60
N LYS A 969 -67.16 12.30 4.68
CA LYS A 969 -68.11 12.39 5.79
C LYS A 969 -69.48 12.86 5.29
N ASP A 970 -70.54 12.13 5.63
CA ASP A 970 -71.94 12.44 5.30
C ASP A 970 -72.19 12.74 3.79
N GLU A 971 -71.78 11.82 2.90
CA GLU A 971 -71.90 11.90 1.43
C GLU A 971 -71.07 13.02 0.73
N THR A 972 -70.32 13.81 1.49
CA THR A 972 -69.41 14.84 0.98
C THR A 972 -67.95 14.44 1.21
N GLY A 973 -67.06 14.77 0.26
CA GLY A 973 -65.65 14.34 0.30
C GLY A 973 -64.65 15.44 -0.05
N MET A 974 -63.46 15.37 0.53
CA MET A 974 -62.31 16.25 0.23
C MET A 974 -61.13 15.43 -0.24
N ASP A 975 -60.56 15.84 -1.37
CA ASP A 975 -59.43 15.18 -2.02
C ASP A 975 -58.20 16.07 -1.86
N LEU A 976 -57.22 15.60 -1.10
CA LEU A 976 -55.88 16.18 -1.00
C LEU A 976 -54.96 15.49 -2.00
N VAL A 977 -54.41 16.28 -2.92
CA VAL A 977 -53.52 15.83 -3.98
C VAL A 977 -52.10 16.32 -3.69
N ILE A 978 -51.16 15.38 -3.51
CA ILE A 978 -49.75 15.66 -3.24
C ILE A 978 -48.93 15.21 -4.47
N ARG A 979 -48.27 16.14 -5.15
CA ARG A 979 -47.46 15.89 -6.36
C ARG A 979 -45.98 16.10 -6.07
N LEU A 980 -45.18 15.04 -6.22
CA LEU A 980 -43.73 15.07 -6.04
C LEU A 980 -43.04 15.61 -7.29
N PRO A 981 -42.18 16.64 -7.18
CA PRO A 981 -41.49 17.21 -8.33
C PRO A 981 -40.42 16.25 -8.88
N GLY A 982 -40.11 16.37 -10.17
CA GLY A 982 -39.07 15.55 -10.79
C GLY A 982 -37.66 15.75 -10.20
N SER A 983 -37.40 16.88 -9.52
CA SER A 983 -36.16 17.18 -8.79
C SER A 983 -36.34 17.09 -7.27
N TYR A 984 -37.25 16.23 -6.78
CA TYR A 984 -37.42 15.97 -5.34
C TYR A 984 -36.11 15.46 -4.71
N PRO A 985 -35.67 15.97 -3.53
CA PRO A 985 -36.33 16.91 -2.62
C PRO A 985 -35.88 18.39 -2.77
N LEU A 986 -35.14 18.75 -3.83
CA LEU A 986 -34.63 20.12 -4.03
C LEU A 986 -35.77 21.12 -4.22
N ARG A 987 -36.76 20.77 -5.04
CA ARG A 987 -38.00 21.54 -5.21
C ARG A 987 -39.04 21.09 -4.18
N PRO A 988 -39.85 22.03 -3.66
CA PRO A 988 -40.91 21.70 -2.71
C PRO A 988 -41.99 20.84 -3.36
N VAL A 989 -42.64 20.01 -2.54
CA VAL A 989 -43.79 19.20 -2.94
C VAL A 989 -45.00 20.09 -3.21
N ASP A 990 -45.70 19.84 -4.31
CA ASP A 990 -46.89 20.59 -4.69
C ASP A 990 -48.13 19.95 -4.05
N VAL A 991 -49.02 20.78 -3.49
CA VAL A 991 -50.20 20.31 -2.74
C VAL A 991 -51.42 21.06 -3.21
N ASP A 992 -52.41 20.32 -3.70
CA ASP A 992 -53.70 20.82 -4.14
C ASP A 992 -54.86 20.15 -3.41
N CYS A 993 -55.99 20.84 -3.38
CA CYS A 993 -57.26 20.28 -2.91
C CYS A 993 -58.31 20.43 -4.02
N THR A 994 -58.71 19.31 -4.65
CA THR A 994 -59.55 19.33 -5.87
C THR A 994 -61.04 19.21 -5.59
N LYS A 995 -61.44 18.58 -4.46
CA LYS A 995 -62.83 18.58 -3.95
C LYS A 995 -62.89 19.28 -2.60
N SER A 996 -63.81 20.24 -2.46
CA SER A 996 -64.00 21.00 -1.21
C SER A 996 -65.35 20.66 -0.56
N LEU A 997 -65.31 20.34 0.73
CA LEU A 997 -66.43 19.94 1.60
C LEU A 997 -67.41 21.10 1.91
N GLY A 998 -67.90 21.88 0.94
CA GLY A 998 -68.74 23.06 1.25
C GLY A 998 -68.07 24.08 2.18
N ILE A 999 -66.74 24.03 2.25
CA ILE A 999 -65.88 24.88 3.09
C ILE A 999 -65.60 26.18 2.36
N SER A 1000 -65.53 27.30 3.07
CA SER A 1000 -65.17 28.59 2.47
C SER A 1000 -63.76 28.56 1.87
N GLU A 1001 -63.56 29.23 0.73
CA GLU A 1001 -62.25 29.31 0.05
C GLU A 1001 -61.13 29.81 0.97
N VAL A 1002 -61.46 30.70 1.90
CA VAL A 1002 -60.52 31.26 2.89
C VAL A 1002 -60.00 30.16 3.83
N LYS A 1003 -60.88 29.27 4.29
CA LYS A 1003 -60.52 28.18 5.20
C LYS A 1003 -59.72 27.10 4.46
N GLN A 1004 -60.13 26.77 3.22
CA GLN A 1004 -59.36 25.88 2.35
C GLN A 1004 -57.93 26.39 2.10
N ARG A 1005 -57.78 27.69 1.82
CA ARG A 1005 -56.46 28.31 1.59
C ARG A 1005 -55.58 28.28 2.83
N LYS A 1006 -56.13 28.53 4.02
CA LYS A 1006 -55.40 28.43 5.29
C LYS A 1006 -54.87 27.01 5.53
N TRP A 1007 -55.70 26.00 5.28
CA TRP A 1007 -55.32 24.60 5.45
C TRP A 1007 -54.26 24.16 4.45
N LEU A 1008 -54.37 24.57 3.18
CA LEU A 1008 -53.32 24.36 2.18
C LEU A 1008 -52.00 25.01 2.60
N MET A 1009 -52.02 26.25 3.09
CA MET A 1009 -50.82 26.94 3.58
C MET A 1009 -50.20 26.23 4.78
N SER A 1010 -51.03 25.70 5.69
CA SER A 1010 -50.57 24.92 6.83
C SER A 1010 -49.87 23.63 6.38
N MET A 1011 -50.47 22.90 5.43
CA MET A 1011 -49.91 21.67 4.86
C MET A 1011 -48.64 21.91 4.05
N MET A 1012 -48.61 22.94 3.20
CA MET A 1012 -47.41 23.33 2.45
C MET A 1012 -46.27 23.76 3.39
N SER A 1013 -46.59 24.49 4.47
CA SER A 1013 -45.61 24.85 5.51
C SER A 1013 -45.10 23.60 6.24
N PHE A 1014 -45.98 22.64 6.53
CA PHE A 1014 -45.61 21.36 7.13
C PHE A 1014 -44.61 20.58 6.27
N LEU A 1015 -44.94 20.35 5.00
CA LEU A 1015 -44.10 19.59 4.07
C LEU A 1015 -42.77 20.27 3.75
N ARG A 1016 -42.73 21.61 3.78
CA ARG A 1016 -41.51 22.38 3.51
C ARG A 1016 -40.51 22.32 4.67
N ASN A 1017 -41.02 22.42 5.90
CA ASN A 1017 -40.20 22.65 7.09
C ASN A 1017 -39.82 21.37 7.83
N GLN A 1018 -40.40 20.21 7.50
CA GLN A 1018 -40.02 18.94 8.11
C GLN A 1018 -39.03 18.13 7.27
N ASN A 1019 -38.17 17.41 7.98
CA ASN A 1019 -37.34 16.31 7.47
C ASN A 1019 -38.06 14.94 7.58
N GLY A 1020 -39.38 14.96 7.79
CA GLY A 1020 -40.22 13.79 8.06
C GLY A 1020 -40.78 13.12 6.81
N ALA A 1021 -41.25 11.89 6.96
CA ALA A 1021 -41.84 11.08 5.89
C ALA A 1021 -43.21 11.61 5.46
N LEU A 1022 -43.53 11.55 4.16
CA LEU A 1022 -44.82 12.04 3.63
C LEU A 1022 -46.03 11.30 4.24
N ALA A 1023 -45.84 10.04 4.63
CA ALA A 1023 -46.88 9.25 5.29
C ALA A 1023 -47.31 9.86 6.64
N GLU A 1024 -46.38 10.40 7.41
CA GLU A 1024 -46.66 11.06 8.68
C GLU A 1024 -47.41 12.38 8.47
N ALA A 1025 -47.04 13.12 7.43
CA ALA A 1025 -47.76 14.34 7.01
C ALA A 1025 -49.24 14.07 6.76
N ILE A 1026 -49.53 12.98 6.04
CA ILE A 1026 -50.90 12.55 5.71
C ILE A 1026 -51.65 12.13 6.99
N CYS A 1027 -51.00 11.43 7.92
CA CYS A 1027 -51.58 11.08 9.22
C CYS A 1027 -51.94 12.31 10.07
N ILE A 1028 -51.04 13.30 10.14
CA ILE A 1028 -51.28 14.54 10.90
C ILE A 1028 -52.38 15.35 10.24
N TRP A 1029 -52.39 15.42 8.90
CA TRP A 1029 -53.46 16.06 8.14
C TRP A 1029 -54.83 15.45 8.49
N LYS A 1030 -54.95 14.12 8.45
CA LYS A 1030 -56.17 13.42 8.86
C LYS A 1030 -56.59 13.75 10.29
N ARG A 1031 -55.67 13.66 11.26
CA ARG A 1031 -55.95 13.96 12.67
C ARG A 1031 -56.37 15.41 12.90
N ASN A 1032 -55.80 16.35 12.14
CA ASN A 1032 -56.20 17.75 12.17
C ASN A 1032 -57.65 17.92 11.72
N PHE A 1033 -58.05 17.23 10.65
CA PHE A 1033 -59.43 17.23 10.16
C PHE A 1033 -60.40 16.65 11.19
N ASP A 1034 -60.06 15.50 11.77
CA ASP A 1034 -60.91 14.87 12.80
C ASP A 1034 -61.15 15.82 13.99
N LYS A 1035 -60.10 16.48 14.49
CA LYS A 1035 -60.19 17.43 15.61
C LYS A 1035 -60.93 18.72 15.27
N GLU A 1036 -60.82 19.20 14.05
CA GLU A 1036 -61.61 20.33 13.59
C GLU A 1036 -63.11 19.98 13.55
N PHE A 1037 -63.46 18.78 13.10
CA PHE A 1037 -64.86 18.30 13.11
C PHE A 1037 -65.40 17.99 14.51
N GLU A 1038 -64.52 17.72 15.48
CA GLU A 1038 -64.86 17.69 16.91
C GLU A 1038 -65.09 19.10 17.51
N GLY A 1039 -64.85 20.17 16.75
CA GLY A 1039 -65.08 21.56 17.16
C GLY A 1039 -63.90 22.24 17.87
N VAL A 1040 -62.68 21.70 17.75
CA VAL A 1040 -61.49 22.32 18.32
C VAL A 1040 -61.00 23.44 17.41
N GLU A 1041 -60.88 24.67 17.94
CA GLU A 1041 -60.39 25.82 17.18
C GLU A 1041 -58.92 25.68 16.74
N GLU A 1042 -58.63 26.08 15.50
CA GLU A 1042 -57.26 26.17 14.95
C GLU A 1042 -56.41 27.24 15.66
N CYS A 1043 -55.09 27.03 15.72
CA CYS A 1043 -54.18 28.09 16.17
C CYS A 1043 -54.07 29.19 15.09
N PRO A 1044 -54.30 30.47 15.42
CA PRO A 1044 -54.24 31.55 14.43
C PRO A 1044 -52.85 31.87 13.88
N ILE A 1045 -51.77 31.35 14.49
CA ILE A 1045 -50.39 31.56 14.03
C ILE A 1045 -50.00 30.56 12.93
N CYS A 1046 -50.30 29.27 13.14
CA CYS A 1046 -49.90 28.19 12.22
C CYS A 1046 -51.06 27.61 11.40
N TYR A 1047 -52.28 28.09 11.63
CA TYR A 1047 -53.52 27.63 10.98
C TYR A 1047 -53.75 26.12 11.09
N SER A 1048 -53.30 25.50 12.19
CA SER A 1048 -53.43 24.06 12.47
C SER A 1048 -54.01 23.83 13.85
N VAL A 1049 -54.78 22.76 14.02
CA VAL A 1049 -55.29 22.32 15.34
C VAL A 1049 -54.19 21.59 16.11
N ILE A 1050 -53.44 20.72 15.45
CA ILE A 1050 -52.31 19.98 16.02
C ILE A 1050 -51.04 20.68 15.55
N HIS A 1051 -50.20 21.10 16.51
CA HIS A 1051 -48.93 21.72 16.18
C HIS A 1051 -48.02 20.74 15.43
N THR A 1052 -47.34 21.24 14.42
CA THR A 1052 -46.63 20.40 13.45
C THR A 1052 -45.45 19.65 14.04
N SER A 1053 -44.73 20.21 15.02
CA SER A 1053 -43.51 19.60 15.56
C SER A 1053 -43.66 18.89 16.91
N ASN A 1054 -44.67 19.23 17.71
CA ASN A 1054 -44.81 18.68 19.07
C ASN A 1054 -46.20 18.08 19.32
N HIS A 1055 -47.01 17.97 18.26
CA HIS A 1055 -48.37 17.42 18.25
C HIS A 1055 -49.31 17.97 19.33
N SER A 1056 -49.03 19.16 19.85
CA SER A 1056 -49.82 19.80 20.90
C SER A 1056 -51.06 20.49 20.34
N LEU A 1057 -52.11 20.60 21.17
CA LEU A 1057 -53.31 21.37 20.87
C LEU A 1057 -53.15 22.83 21.33
N PRO A 1058 -53.84 23.81 20.71
CA PRO A 1058 -53.78 25.20 21.13
C PRO A 1058 -54.50 25.35 22.49
N ARG A 1059 -53.71 25.53 23.55
CA ARG A 1059 -54.22 25.64 24.93
C ARG A 1059 -54.14 27.06 25.48
N LEU A 1060 -53.24 27.90 24.98
CA LEU A 1060 -52.99 29.24 25.53
C LEU A 1060 -54.00 30.24 24.97
N ALA A 1061 -55.01 30.61 25.74
CA ALA A 1061 -56.03 31.58 25.34
C ALA A 1061 -55.60 33.02 25.67
N CYS A 1062 -55.71 33.94 24.71
CA CYS A 1062 -55.53 35.37 25.00
C CYS A 1062 -56.64 35.86 25.95
N LYS A 1063 -56.28 36.65 26.97
CA LYS A 1063 -57.27 37.17 27.93
C LYS A 1063 -58.32 38.08 27.28
N THR A 1064 -57.92 38.86 26.27
CA THR A 1064 -58.78 39.82 25.56
C THR A 1064 -59.62 39.17 24.48
N CYS A 1065 -59.00 38.55 23.46
CA CYS A 1065 -59.73 38.02 22.29
C CYS A 1065 -60.12 36.54 22.40
N LYS A 1066 -59.76 35.84 23.50
CA LYS A 1066 -60.08 34.44 23.82
C LYS A 1066 -59.60 33.36 22.85
N HIS A 1067 -59.08 33.73 21.67
CA HIS A 1067 -58.43 32.79 20.75
C HIS A 1067 -57.26 32.05 21.40
N LYS A 1068 -57.14 30.76 21.06
CA LYS A 1068 -56.14 29.84 21.61
C LYS A 1068 -54.94 29.69 20.69
N PHE A 1069 -53.76 29.55 21.27
CA PHE A 1069 -52.49 29.39 20.56
C PHE A 1069 -51.73 28.16 21.07
N HIS A 1070 -50.91 27.55 20.20
CA HIS A 1070 -49.89 26.61 20.63
C HIS A 1070 -48.80 27.36 21.40
N SER A 1071 -48.28 26.75 22.46
CA SER A 1071 -47.18 27.34 23.25
C SER A 1071 -45.98 27.65 22.37
N ALA A 1072 -45.51 26.70 21.58
CA ALA A 1072 -44.36 26.86 20.69
C ALA A 1072 -44.54 28.00 19.68
N CYS A 1073 -45.71 28.11 19.04
CA CYS A 1073 -46.02 29.20 18.11
C CYS A 1073 -45.98 30.57 18.79
N LEU A 1074 -46.55 30.67 19.99
CA LEU A 1074 -46.63 31.92 20.73
C LEU A 1074 -45.25 32.35 21.25
N TYR A 1075 -44.45 31.43 21.79
CA TYR A 1075 -43.07 31.70 22.22
C TYR A 1075 -42.18 32.13 21.05
N LYS A 1076 -42.29 31.45 19.90
CA LYS A 1076 -41.58 31.85 18.67
C LYS A 1076 -42.00 33.26 18.21
N TRP A 1077 -43.29 33.59 18.32
CA TRP A 1077 -43.78 34.93 18.02
C TRP A 1077 -43.21 35.99 18.96
N PHE A 1078 -43.18 35.75 20.28
CA PHE A 1078 -42.63 36.71 21.24
C PHE A 1078 -41.13 36.92 21.08
N SER A 1079 -40.38 35.86 20.81
CA SER A 1079 -38.93 35.94 20.55
C SER A 1079 -38.62 36.73 19.27
N THR A 1080 -39.36 36.51 18.20
CA THR A 1080 -39.15 37.21 16.91
C THR A 1080 -39.71 38.63 16.87
N SER A 1081 -40.81 38.91 17.57
CA SER A 1081 -41.42 40.25 17.60
C SER A 1081 -40.88 41.16 18.71
N HIS A 1082 -40.08 40.60 19.63
CA HIS A 1082 -39.58 41.27 20.84
C HIS A 1082 -40.69 41.91 21.72
N LYS A 1083 -41.95 41.46 21.59
CA LYS A 1083 -43.10 41.98 22.34
C LYS A 1083 -44.01 40.84 22.79
N SER A 1084 -44.41 40.82 24.07
CA SER A 1084 -45.34 39.85 24.64
C SER A 1084 -46.81 40.22 24.39
N THR A 1085 -47.14 40.56 23.14
CA THR A 1085 -48.48 41.00 22.72
C THR A 1085 -49.14 39.97 21.83
N CYS A 1086 -50.45 39.77 22.00
CA CYS A 1086 -51.26 38.86 21.19
C CYS A 1086 -51.15 39.18 19.69
N PRO A 1087 -50.87 38.19 18.81
CA PRO A 1087 -50.77 38.42 17.37
C PRO A 1087 -52.05 38.97 16.71
N LEU A 1088 -53.21 38.71 17.31
CA LEU A 1088 -54.50 39.11 16.73
C LEU A 1088 -54.98 40.49 17.21
N CYS A 1089 -55.01 40.70 18.53
CA CYS A 1089 -55.59 41.93 19.11
C CYS A 1089 -54.54 42.90 19.65
N GLN A 1090 -53.25 42.58 19.54
CA GLN A 1090 -52.11 43.36 20.03
C GLN A 1090 -52.14 43.73 21.53
N SER A 1091 -53.08 43.17 22.29
CA SER A 1091 -53.14 43.32 23.75
C SER A 1091 -52.00 42.52 24.40
N PRO A 1092 -51.44 42.96 25.54
CA PRO A 1092 -50.52 42.15 26.32
C PRO A 1092 -51.17 40.81 26.68
N PHE A 1093 -50.42 39.71 26.52
CA PHE A 1093 -50.97 38.35 26.52
C PHE A 1093 -51.39 37.84 27.92
#